data_AF-A0AA35WVK1-F1
#
_entry.id   AF-A0AA35WVK1-F1
#
_cell.length_a   1.000
_cell.length_b   1.000
_cell.length_c   1.000
_cell.angle_alpha   90.00
_cell.angle_beta   90.00
_cell.angle_gamma   90.00
#
_symmetry.space_group_name_H-M   'P 1'
#
loop_
_entity.id
_entity.type
_entity.pdbx_description
1 polymer ?
#
loop_
_entity_poly.entity_id
_entity_poly.type
_entity_poly.pdbx_seq_one_letter_code
_entity_poly.pdbx_strand_id
1 'polypeptide(L)'
;MAARFLARRLAIVVSLSRHRIAHTKSYPTTSYRGIKPAATPMIARKMTSPADSRAGADTTTAVVGVEEENEEVGQGEGVRSEVGEGGGDGGEGVSGEEDKYQYLQRGFTSEIFKIEIQNIPKYIGYGELKKKLEKLGLKPVKIKKPQRFQHQPHCFVTFRCEEDREFALEALKGVVWKNKTITAKVAAPSVDPLYRQRNKRKTAADSGAEGAAKRARIDQEQSQLSLRQRLDKVVTPLLGTAYESQLATKAAQMRLALQKAAYLIQKEGSNPGGEFARQVDLHRGMMCELEPILASPLQTGYRNKVELTVGTQPDNTPVVGFRLGSYEDGEFTVVSPEHCAHIPERVKQLGQAFQEFFATSPLAPYRASDESGYWRQVAVRCYTTGESMAVVMIHPQSLSQEELGQEKGRLVDFFTTGPGSANPPNSLYLHPFSRKTKDHTVDMEHLLGEKNVHEEVLGMKFRISPDAFFQTNTPATELLYRQVRDLCRHGNRSSESSPSLSSDVASSRPAIYDICCGTGTIGLYLSKVLCARRCVGVEMNQQAVEDARANAQLNGIEDVEFVCGRAEDVLQGQLEEEEESGGPGEVIGVVDPPRAGLHPRVVQCIRRNPHIQKLIYVSCNPEGHQTLGNFVDLCRRPSLRVKGTPFTPVVAVPVDLFPHTPHCELVVLFQRTTTASTHTQSSAPPPGDESLVTESSAPPPGDKDSSAPPPPGDKDSSATPPPGDESSAPPPPPGDKDSSAPPPPGDESSTPPPGDESSAPPPPPGDKD
;
A
#
# COMPACT_ATOMS: atom_id res chain seq x y z
N MET A 1 43.54 -3.27 35.89
CA MET A 1 42.76 -4.54 35.93
C MET A 1 42.16 -4.92 34.57
N ALA A 2 41.49 -3.98 33.88
CA ALA A 2 40.79 -4.20 32.59
C ALA A 2 41.50 -5.06 31.53
N ALA A 3 42.81 -4.91 31.30
CA ALA A 3 43.55 -5.71 30.31
C ALA A 3 43.44 -7.24 30.52
N ARG A 4 43.34 -7.71 31.78
CA ARG A 4 43.12 -9.15 32.10
C ARG A 4 41.68 -9.60 31.79
N PHE A 5 40.72 -8.68 31.75
CA PHE A 5 39.33 -8.95 31.38
C PHE A 5 39.19 -9.09 29.86
N LEU A 6 39.83 -8.20 29.09
CA LEU A 6 39.85 -8.25 27.63
C LEU A 6 40.53 -9.53 27.10
N ALA A 7 41.67 -9.92 27.71
CA ALA A 7 42.34 -11.18 27.39
C ALA A 7 41.47 -12.42 27.65
N ARG A 8 40.64 -12.41 28.70
CA ARG A 8 39.69 -13.50 28.97
C ARG A 8 38.57 -13.59 27.93
N ARG A 9 38.01 -12.46 27.46
CA ARG A 9 37.02 -12.49 26.37
C ARG A 9 37.62 -13.01 25.05
N LEU A 10 38.83 -12.59 24.68
CA LEU A 10 39.50 -13.11 23.48
C LEU A 10 39.73 -14.63 23.53
N ALA A 11 40.17 -15.15 24.69
CA ALA A 11 40.38 -16.58 24.89
C ALA A 11 39.09 -17.42 24.71
N ILE A 12 37.94 -16.90 25.18
CA ILE A 12 36.63 -17.57 25.04
C ILE A 12 36.21 -17.63 23.56
N VAL A 13 36.35 -16.53 22.81
CA VAL A 13 36.01 -16.50 21.37
C VAL A 13 36.86 -17.51 20.57
N VAL A 14 38.18 -17.55 20.81
CA VAL A 14 39.08 -18.50 20.14
C VAL A 14 38.79 -19.96 20.54
N SER A 15 38.30 -20.21 21.76
CA SER A 15 37.89 -21.55 22.20
C SER A 15 36.62 -22.02 21.48
N LEU A 16 35.61 -21.16 21.35
CA LEU A 16 34.34 -21.47 20.68
C LEU A 16 34.53 -21.76 19.18
N SER A 17 35.39 -21.00 18.48
CA SER A 17 35.72 -21.28 17.08
C SER A 17 36.38 -22.65 16.87
N ARG A 18 37.08 -23.19 17.88
CA ARG A 18 37.74 -24.51 17.80
C ARG A 18 36.80 -25.69 18.09
N HIS A 19 35.67 -25.49 18.76
CA HIS A 19 34.68 -26.56 19.00
C HIS A 19 33.73 -26.82 17.82
N ARG A 20 33.68 -25.97 16.79
CA ARG A 20 32.91 -26.23 15.56
C ARG A 20 33.63 -27.11 14.51
N ILE A 21 34.84 -27.62 14.78
CA ILE A 21 35.62 -28.44 13.83
C ILE A 21 36.09 -29.77 14.45
N ALA A 22 35.22 -30.45 15.21
CA ALA A 22 35.41 -31.85 15.59
C ALA A 22 34.09 -32.52 16.03
N HIS A 23 33.34 -33.16 15.13
CA HIS A 23 32.52 -34.37 15.37
C HIS A 23 31.74 -34.77 14.10
N THR A 24 32.32 -35.64 13.26
CA THR A 24 31.66 -36.17 12.04
C THR A 24 31.90 -37.68 11.86
N LYS A 25 31.14 -38.49 12.60
CA LYS A 25 30.92 -39.94 12.43
C LYS A 25 29.54 -40.29 13.01
N SER A 26 28.74 -41.24 12.53
CA SER A 26 28.56 -41.91 11.23
C SER A 26 27.38 -42.91 11.39
N TYR A 27 26.96 -43.60 10.32
CA TYR A 27 25.95 -44.68 10.27
C TYR A 27 24.46 -44.24 10.25
N PRO A 28 23.54 -45.05 9.67
CA PRO A 28 23.69 -45.64 8.33
C PRO A 28 22.42 -45.50 7.46
N THR A 29 22.56 -45.41 6.14
CA THR A 29 21.43 -45.40 5.18
C THR A 29 21.51 -46.54 4.18
N THR A 30 20.50 -47.41 4.18
CA THR A 30 20.38 -48.53 3.25
C THR A 30 19.62 -48.13 1.98
N SER A 31 20.33 -48.05 0.85
CA SER A 31 20.00 -48.65 -0.46
C SER A 31 18.53 -48.62 -0.98
N TYR A 32 18.23 -48.25 -2.25
CA TYR A 32 19.02 -48.39 -3.49
C TYR A 32 18.51 -47.54 -4.69
N ARG A 33 19.41 -47.28 -5.67
CA ARG A 33 19.30 -47.04 -7.15
C ARG A 33 17.98 -46.50 -7.77
N GLY A 34 17.96 -45.70 -8.84
CA GLY A 34 18.96 -45.16 -9.80
C GLY A 34 18.19 -44.40 -10.92
N ILE A 35 18.72 -43.51 -11.79
CA ILE A 35 19.86 -43.60 -12.74
C ILE A 35 20.34 -42.16 -13.12
N LYS A 36 21.53 -42.05 -13.77
CA LYS A 36 22.27 -40.81 -14.12
C LYS A 36 21.65 -39.97 -15.28
N PRO A 37 22.17 -38.74 -15.51
CA PRO A 37 23.12 -38.55 -16.63
C PRO A 37 24.50 -37.98 -16.22
N ALA A 38 25.41 -37.78 -17.18
CA ALA A 38 26.84 -37.47 -16.98
C ALA A 38 27.24 -36.04 -17.41
N ALA A 39 28.51 -35.67 -17.20
CA ALA A 39 29.05 -34.31 -17.36
C ALA A 39 30.41 -34.27 -18.10
N THR A 40 30.86 -33.07 -18.48
CA THR A 40 32.24 -32.76 -18.95
C THR A 40 32.58 -31.30 -18.54
N PRO A 41 33.87 -30.93 -18.29
CA PRO A 41 34.20 -29.81 -17.39
C PRO A 41 34.82 -28.55 -18.05
N MET A 42 35.03 -27.52 -17.23
CA MET A 42 35.82 -26.32 -17.56
C MET A 42 37.34 -26.52 -17.35
N ILE A 43 38.14 -25.68 -18.03
CA ILE A 43 39.58 -25.46 -17.82
C ILE A 43 39.83 -23.94 -17.75
N ALA A 44 40.85 -23.49 -17.01
CA ALA A 44 41.12 -22.06 -16.77
C ALA A 44 42.61 -21.69 -16.93
N ARG A 45 42.93 -20.42 -17.29
CA ARG A 45 44.18 -19.70 -16.90
C ARG A 45 44.24 -18.22 -17.32
N LYS A 46 44.74 -17.39 -16.38
CA LYS A 46 45.58 -16.16 -16.46
C LYS A 46 45.63 -15.28 -17.73
N MET A 47 45.53 -13.95 -17.53
CA MET A 47 46.57 -12.89 -17.71
C MET A 47 45.96 -11.51 -17.31
N THR A 48 46.43 -10.77 -16.29
CA THR A 48 47.57 -9.81 -16.17
C THR A 48 47.41 -8.46 -16.88
N SER A 49 47.71 -7.36 -16.17
CA SER A 49 47.66 -5.94 -16.61
C SER A 49 48.91 -5.50 -17.40
N PRO A 50 48.92 -4.26 -17.93
CA PRO A 50 49.74 -3.21 -17.29
C PRO A 50 49.10 -1.79 -17.30
N ALA A 51 49.87 -0.77 -16.90
CA ALA A 51 49.53 0.66 -16.88
C ALA A 51 50.75 1.55 -17.28
N ASP A 52 50.58 2.87 -17.22
CA ASP A 52 51.58 3.96 -17.22
C ASP A 52 52.23 4.51 -18.53
N SER A 53 51.52 5.51 -19.09
CA SER A 53 51.98 6.93 -19.11
C SER A 53 52.82 7.54 -20.26
N ARG A 54 52.67 8.88 -20.36
CA ARG A 54 53.52 9.93 -20.95
C ARG A 54 53.61 10.18 -22.46
N ALA A 55 52.89 11.25 -22.85
CA ALA A 55 53.41 12.49 -23.44
C ALA A 55 54.01 12.52 -24.87
N GLY A 56 53.54 13.49 -25.65
CA GLY A 56 54.09 13.92 -26.95
C GLY A 56 53.06 14.73 -27.72
N ALA A 57 53.42 15.93 -28.16
CA ALA A 57 52.62 16.76 -29.06
C ALA A 57 53.41 17.01 -30.34
N ASP A 58 52.72 17.15 -31.49
CA ASP A 58 53.02 18.23 -32.43
C ASP A 58 51.86 18.46 -33.43
N THR A 59 52.13 19.29 -34.45
CA THR A 59 51.17 20.11 -35.18
C THR A 59 51.30 19.89 -36.70
N THR A 60 50.16 19.88 -37.43
CA THR A 60 49.91 20.25 -38.86
C THR A 60 48.60 19.57 -39.29
N THR A 61 47.62 20.15 -39.99
CA THR A 61 47.55 21.14 -41.09
C THR A 61 47.79 20.55 -42.49
N ALA A 62 46.69 20.15 -43.13
CA ALA A 62 46.57 20.04 -44.60
C ALA A 62 45.09 20.31 -45.01
N VAL A 63 44.88 20.82 -46.21
CA VAL A 63 43.58 21.20 -46.82
C VAL A 63 43.56 20.64 -48.26
N VAL A 64 42.43 20.78 -48.97
CA VAL A 64 42.09 20.32 -50.35
C VAL A 64 41.41 18.94 -50.37
N GLY A 65 40.26 18.72 -51.04
CA GLY A 65 39.30 19.67 -51.66
C GLY A 65 38.92 19.32 -53.10
N VAL A 66 37.63 19.51 -53.45
CA VAL A 66 37.00 19.31 -54.79
C VAL A 66 37.11 17.83 -55.30
N GLU A 67 36.32 17.27 -56.23
CA GLU A 67 35.39 17.79 -57.25
C GLU A 67 33.99 17.11 -57.23
N GLU A 68 33.04 17.70 -57.96
CA GLU A 68 31.71 17.15 -58.28
C GLU A 68 31.77 16.32 -59.57
N GLU A 69 30.83 15.39 -59.79
CA GLU A 69 30.34 15.12 -61.15
C GLU A 69 28.90 14.56 -61.14
N ASN A 70 28.09 14.99 -62.11
CA ASN A 70 26.74 14.48 -62.36
C ASN A 70 26.75 13.65 -63.65
N GLU A 71 25.95 12.58 -63.72
CA GLU A 71 25.45 12.09 -65.01
C GLU A 71 24.04 11.48 -64.87
N GLU A 72 23.27 11.51 -65.95
CA GLU A 72 21.80 11.33 -65.94
C GLU A 72 21.32 10.50 -67.17
N VAL A 73 20.08 10.01 -67.09
CA VAL A 73 19.25 9.44 -68.19
C VAL A 73 19.56 8.01 -68.66
N GLY A 74 18.49 7.19 -68.72
CA GLY A 74 18.51 5.82 -69.27
C GLY A 74 17.10 5.23 -69.37
N GLN A 75 16.34 5.62 -70.39
CA GLN A 75 14.89 5.32 -70.54
C GLN A 75 14.57 3.86 -70.91
N GLY A 76 13.32 3.44 -70.67
CA GLY A 76 12.71 2.21 -71.22
C GLY A 76 11.18 2.29 -71.25
N GLU A 77 10.56 1.94 -72.39
CA GLU A 77 9.13 2.17 -72.69
C GLU A 77 8.20 1.02 -72.22
N GLY A 78 6.97 1.32 -71.78
CA GLY A 78 5.74 1.11 -72.60
C GLY A 78 4.70 0.27 -71.80
N VAL A 79 3.38 0.25 -72.05
CA VAL A 79 2.52 0.72 -73.16
C VAL A 79 1.13 1.14 -72.60
N ARG A 80 0.36 1.96 -73.35
CA ARG A 80 -0.98 2.51 -72.99
C ARG A 80 -2.13 1.47 -73.04
N SER A 81 -3.20 1.77 -72.29
CA SER A 81 -4.58 1.69 -72.81
C SER A 81 -5.48 2.71 -72.08
N GLU A 82 -6.20 3.55 -72.84
CA GLU A 82 -7.05 4.64 -72.33
C GLU A 82 -8.56 4.29 -72.45
N VAL A 83 -9.42 5.29 -72.22
CA VAL A 83 -10.91 5.32 -72.28
C VAL A 83 -11.61 4.93 -70.96
N GLY A 84 -12.51 5.76 -70.40
CA GLY A 84 -12.91 7.11 -70.82
C GLY A 84 -13.99 7.75 -69.94
N GLU A 85 -13.93 9.08 -69.87
CA GLU A 85 -14.77 10.11 -69.20
C GLU A 85 -16.19 9.77 -68.69
N GLY A 86 -16.54 10.37 -67.54
CA GLY A 86 -17.90 10.44 -66.99
C GLY A 86 -17.93 11.03 -65.57
N GLY A 87 -18.00 12.36 -65.44
CA GLY A 87 -17.92 13.05 -64.15
C GLY A 87 -19.27 13.28 -63.45
N GLY A 88 -19.24 13.53 -62.14
CA GLY A 88 -20.41 13.99 -61.38
C GLY A 88 -20.31 13.83 -59.86
N ASP A 89 -20.33 14.98 -59.17
CA ASP A 89 -20.60 15.18 -57.74
C ASP A 89 -19.64 14.58 -56.68
N GLY A 90 -19.48 15.28 -55.55
CA GLY A 90 -18.47 15.01 -54.52
C GLY A 90 -19.08 14.75 -53.15
N GLY A 91 -19.30 13.47 -52.81
CA GLY A 91 -19.72 13.04 -51.47
C GLY A 91 -18.55 12.54 -50.62
N GLU A 92 -18.34 13.13 -49.44
CA GLU A 92 -17.38 12.64 -48.44
C GLU A 92 -17.81 11.27 -47.88
N GLY A 93 -16.88 10.35 -47.58
CA GLY A 93 -17.32 9.07 -47.01
C GLY A 93 -16.35 7.92 -46.69
N VAL A 94 -15.01 8.08 -46.59
CA VAL A 94 -14.14 6.97 -46.13
C VAL A 94 -12.99 7.42 -45.22
N SER A 95 -13.04 7.04 -43.94
CA SER A 95 -11.87 7.02 -43.02
C SER A 95 -12.03 6.10 -41.79
N GLY A 96 -13.08 5.26 -41.75
CA GLY A 96 -13.49 4.53 -40.54
C GLY A 96 -12.68 3.27 -40.17
N GLU A 97 -11.76 2.80 -41.02
CA GLU A 97 -11.03 1.53 -40.79
C GLU A 97 -9.58 1.69 -40.29
N GLU A 98 -8.93 2.83 -40.55
CA GLU A 98 -7.49 3.01 -40.29
C GLU A 98 -7.15 3.17 -38.79
N ASP A 99 -8.03 3.85 -38.03
CA ASP A 99 -7.88 4.08 -36.58
C ASP A 99 -7.82 2.78 -35.76
N LYS A 100 -8.42 1.69 -36.27
CA LYS A 100 -8.58 0.38 -35.62
C LYS A 100 -7.26 -0.33 -35.27
N TYR A 101 -6.17 0.03 -35.94
CA TYR A 101 -4.87 -0.65 -35.85
C TYR A 101 -3.66 0.29 -35.69
N GLN A 102 -3.85 1.62 -35.56
CA GLN A 102 -2.75 2.60 -35.50
C GLN A 102 -1.66 2.26 -34.48
N TYR A 103 -2.01 1.64 -33.35
CA TYR A 103 -1.04 1.24 -32.31
C TYR A 103 0.08 0.32 -32.83
N LEU A 104 -0.12 -0.40 -33.95
CA LEU A 104 0.90 -1.25 -34.58
C LEU A 104 2.04 -0.46 -35.21
N GLN A 105 1.79 0.78 -35.64
CA GLN A 105 2.78 1.66 -36.30
C GLN A 105 3.65 2.44 -35.29
N ARG A 106 3.23 2.51 -34.01
CA ARG A 106 3.81 3.40 -32.98
C ARG A 106 4.96 2.82 -32.15
N GLY A 107 5.62 1.77 -32.65
CA GLY A 107 6.81 1.17 -32.03
C GLY A 107 6.54 0.04 -31.03
N PHE A 108 7.27 -1.08 -31.21
CA PHE A 108 7.35 -2.25 -30.34
C PHE A 108 6.06 -2.73 -29.63
N THR A 109 5.06 -3.18 -30.41
CA THR A 109 3.96 -3.98 -29.83
C THR A 109 4.38 -5.45 -29.73
N SER A 110 4.02 -6.15 -28.63
CA SER A 110 4.25 -7.61 -28.54
C SER A 110 3.19 -8.44 -29.29
N GLU A 111 2.38 -7.81 -30.15
CA GLU A 111 1.35 -8.48 -30.95
C GLU A 111 1.81 -8.72 -32.41
N ILE A 112 2.86 -8.05 -32.91
CA ILE A 112 3.48 -8.37 -34.22
C ILE A 112 4.36 -9.64 -34.20
N PHE A 113 4.94 -9.98 -33.05
CA PHE A 113 5.74 -11.20 -32.85
C PHE A 113 4.91 -12.38 -32.33
N LYS A 114 3.68 -12.52 -32.84
CA LYS A 114 2.65 -13.42 -32.30
C LYS A 114 2.14 -14.41 -33.34
N ILE A 115 2.03 -15.67 -32.95
CA ILE A 115 1.42 -16.73 -33.76
C ILE A 115 0.14 -17.26 -33.10
N GLU A 116 -0.77 -17.77 -33.92
CA GLU A 116 -1.89 -18.62 -33.51
C GLU A 116 -1.54 -20.07 -33.82
N ILE A 117 -1.46 -20.92 -32.80
CA ILE A 117 -1.30 -22.38 -32.95
C ILE A 117 -2.68 -23.02 -32.84
N GLN A 118 -3.10 -23.80 -33.84
CA GLN A 118 -4.40 -24.43 -33.94
C GLN A 118 -4.33 -25.97 -33.85
N ASN A 119 -5.49 -26.62 -33.79
CA ASN A 119 -5.69 -28.08 -33.69
C ASN A 119 -5.03 -28.74 -32.46
N ILE A 120 -4.85 -28.00 -31.37
CA ILE A 120 -4.24 -28.49 -30.12
C ILE A 120 -5.18 -29.52 -29.43
N PRO A 121 -4.68 -30.65 -28.90
CA PRO A 121 -5.52 -31.59 -28.16
C PRO A 121 -6.25 -30.96 -26.95
N LYS A 122 -7.56 -31.25 -26.82
CA LYS A 122 -8.52 -30.52 -25.96
C LYS A 122 -8.21 -30.45 -24.46
N TYR A 123 -7.37 -31.34 -23.93
CA TYR A 123 -7.14 -31.51 -22.48
C TYR A 123 -5.69 -31.23 -22.05
N ILE A 124 -5.02 -30.27 -22.70
CA ILE A 124 -3.60 -29.97 -22.45
C ILE A 124 -3.43 -28.84 -21.42
N GLY A 125 -2.73 -29.15 -20.32
CA GLY A 125 -2.35 -28.18 -19.27
C GLY A 125 -1.37 -27.10 -19.76
N TYR A 126 -1.08 -26.09 -18.93
CA TYR A 126 -0.10 -25.05 -19.30
C TYR A 126 1.33 -25.63 -19.40
N GLY A 127 1.74 -26.42 -18.40
CA GLY A 127 3.08 -27.01 -18.35
C GLY A 127 3.38 -28.02 -19.47
N GLU A 128 2.40 -28.80 -19.93
CA GLU A 128 2.56 -29.68 -21.10
C GLU A 128 2.84 -28.89 -22.38
N LEU A 129 2.10 -27.79 -22.60
CA LEU A 129 2.28 -26.95 -23.77
C LEU A 129 3.63 -26.24 -23.76
N LYS A 130 4.01 -25.63 -22.63
CA LYS A 130 5.33 -25.01 -22.48
C LYS A 130 6.46 -26.00 -22.77
N LYS A 131 6.43 -27.19 -22.14
CA LYS A 131 7.43 -28.26 -22.37
C LYS A 131 7.46 -28.80 -23.80
N LYS A 132 6.34 -28.82 -24.54
CA LYS A 132 6.31 -29.25 -25.95
C LYS A 132 6.93 -28.19 -26.87
N LEU A 133 6.70 -26.90 -26.61
CA LEU A 133 7.31 -25.81 -27.38
C LEU A 133 8.82 -25.71 -27.10
N GLU A 134 9.23 -25.81 -25.83
CA GLU A 134 10.66 -25.84 -25.44
C GLU A 134 11.42 -27.02 -26.09
N LYS A 135 10.77 -28.19 -26.20
CA LYS A 135 11.33 -29.37 -26.93
C LYS A 135 11.43 -29.19 -28.45
N LEU A 136 10.83 -28.15 -29.02
CA LEU A 136 10.97 -27.75 -30.43
C LEU A 136 11.95 -26.57 -30.58
N GLY A 137 12.75 -26.25 -29.55
CA GLY A 137 13.70 -25.14 -29.54
C GLY A 137 13.07 -23.75 -29.32
N LEU A 138 11.75 -23.68 -29.16
CA LEU A 138 11.02 -22.42 -29.14
C LEU A 138 11.14 -21.70 -27.78
N LYS A 139 11.26 -20.37 -27.83
CA LYS A 139 11.45 -19.48 -26.67
C LYS A 139 10.22 -18.57 -26.44
N PRO A 140 9.05 -19.11 -26.06
CA PRO A 140 7.84 -18.32 -25.93
C PRO A 140 7.89 -17.35 -24.75
N VAL A 141 7.80 -16.04 -25.04
CA VAL A 141 7.73 -14.96 -24.04
C VAL A 141 6.37 -14.96 -23.33
N LYS A 142 5.29 -15.24 -24.07
CA LYS A 142 3.91 -15.27 -23.54
C LYS A 142 3.10 -16.36 -24.23
N ILE A 143 2.28 -17.08 -23.48
CA ILE A 143 1.32 -18.06 -24.00
C ILE A 143 -0.06 -17.70 -23.46
N LYS A 144 -0.94 -17.15 -24.30
CA LYS A 144 -2.35 -16.88 -23.98
C LYS A 144 -3.20 -18.08 -24.43
N LYS A 145 -4.01 -18.64 -23.52
CA LYS A 145 -5.05 -19.64 -23.87
C LYS A 145 -6.44 -18.96 -23.91
N PRO A 146 -7.34 -19.34 -24.83
CA PRO A 146 -8.73 -18.92 -24.79
C PRO A 146 -9.42 -19.36 -23.50
N GLN A 147 -10.27 -18.49 -22.95
CA GLN A 147 -11.03 -18.75 -21.73
C GLN A 147 -12.07 -19.89 -21.87
N ARG A 148 -12.36 -20.32 -23.11
CA ARG A 148 -13.24 -21.45 -23.49
C ARG A 148 -12.52 -22.52 -24.33
N PHE A 149 -11.32 -22.94 -23.91
CA PHE A 149 -10.48 -23.94 -24.61
C PHE A 149 -11.19 -25.28 -24.94
N GLN A 150 -12.25 -25.63 -24.22
CA GLN A 150 -13.09 -26.81 -24.50
C GLN A 150 -13.75 -26.79 -25.90
N HIS A 151 -14.02 -25.60 -26.45
CA HIS A 151 -14.70 -25.42 -27.75
C HIS A 151 -13.76 -25.00 -28.89
N GLN A 152 -12.67 -24.28 -28.59
CA GLN A 152 -11.73 -23.79 -29.60
C GLN A 152 -10.30 -24.26 -29.30
N PRO A 153 -9.77 -25.24 -30.06
CA PRO A 153 -8.47 -25.88 -29.81
C PRO A 153 -7.29 -25.06 -30.36
N HIS A 154 -7.22 -23.77 -30.01
CA HIS A 154 -6.10 -22.90 -30.38
C HIS A 154 -5.46 -22.22 -29.16
N CYS A 155 -4.25 -21.71 -29.33
CA CYS A 155 -3.61 -20.78 -28.38
C CYS A 155 -2.80 -19.73 -29.12
N PHE A 156 -2.49 -18.62 -28.44
CA PHE A 156 -1.60 -17.60 -28.98
C PHE A 156 -0.25 -17.64 -28.26
N VAL A 157 0.82 -17.62 -29.04
CA VAL A 157 2.20 -17.60 -28.53
C VAL A 157 2.90 -16.35 -29.04
N THR A 158 3.53 -15.61 -28.13
CA THR A 158 4.30 -14.39 -28.42
C THR A 158 5.78 -14.66 -28.21
N PHE A 159 6.60 -14.16 -29.13
CA PHE A 159 8.04 -14.26 -29.16
C PHE A 159 8.72 -12.91 -28.88
N ARG A 160 10.05 -12.88 -28.87
CA ARG A 160 10.83 -11.67 -28.56
C ARG A 160 11.03 -10.75 -29.79
N CYS A 161 11.11 -11.35 -30.96
CA CYS A 161 11.48 -10.71 -32.23
C CYS A 161 10.89 -11.49 -33.43
N GLU A 162 11.20 -11.04 -34.64
CA GLU A 162 10.68 -11.60 -35.90
C GLU A 162 11.27 -12.98 -36.20
N GLU A 163 12.56 -13.17 -35.93
CA GLU A 163 13.32 -14.39 -36.18
C GLU A 163 12.84 -15.55 -35.29
N ASP A 164 12.59 -15.29 -34.00
CA ASP A 164 11.97 -16.26 -33.09
C ASP A 164 10.53 -16.62 -33.55
N ARG A 165 9.78 -15.67 -34.14
CA ARG A 165 8.42 -15.91 -34.67
C ARG A 165 8.46 -16.81 -35.90
N GLU A 166 9.37 -16.55 -36.83
CA GLU A 166 9.47 -17.29 -38.09
C GLU A 166 10.07 -18.68 -37.90
N PHE A 167 11.10 -18.80 -37.06
CA PHE A 167 11.58 -20.10 -36.59
C PHE A 167 10.45 -20.91 -35.95
N ALA A 168 9.55 -20.27 -35.18
CA ALA A 168 8.39 -20.95 -34.62
C ALA A 168 7.34 -21.35 -35.65
N LEU A 169 7.12 -20.58 -36.72
CA LEU A 169 6.23 -20.98 -37.81
C LEU A 169 6.80 -22.21 -38.55
N GLU A 170 8.11 -22.23 -38.82
CA GLU A 170 8.76 -23.35 -39.51
C GLU A 170 8.78 -24.62 -38.64
N ALA A 171 9.26 -24.52 -37.40
CA ALA A 171 9.40 -25.65 -36.47
C ALA A 171 8.05 -26.22 -35.96
N LEU A 172 6.92 -25.61 -36.33
CA LEU A 172 5.56 -26.12 -36.07
C LEU A 172 4.88 -26.72 -37.31
N LYS A 173 5.42 -26.56 -38.52
CA LYS A 173 4.90 -27.23 -39.73
C LYS A 173 4.99 -28.75 -39.59
N GLY A 174 3.93 -29.45 -39.96
CA GLY A 174 3.87 -30.91 -39.97
C GLY A 174 3.94 -31.60 -38.58
N VAL A 175 4.03 -30.85 -37.48
CA VAL A 175 4.22 -31.44 -36.14
C VAL A 175 2.97 -32.21 -35.71
N VAL A 176 3.10 -33.52 -35.54
CA VAL A 176 2.04 -34.37 -34.96
C VAL A 176 2.16 -34.40 -33.43
N TRP A 177 1.02 -34.27 -32.74
CA TRP A 177 0.93 -34.30 -31.28
C TRP A 177 -0.40 -34.93 -30.83
N LYS A 178 -0.33 -36.07 -30.09
CA LYS A 178 -1.49 -36.87 -29.66
C LYS A 178 -2.48 -37.10 -30.82
N ASN A 179 -1.97 -37.63 -31.94
CA ASN A 179 -2.68 -37.94 -33.19
C ASN A 179 -3.38 -36.75 -33.88
N LYS A 180 -2.89 -35.53 -33.67
CA LYS A 180 -3.31 -34.32 -34.39
C LYS A 180 -2.09 -33.59 -34.96
N THR A 181 -2.11 -33.28 -36.25
CA THR A 181 -1.17 -32.31 -36.84
C THR A 181 -1.57 -30.92 -36.38
N ILE A 182 -0.68 -30.23 -35.64
CA ILE A 182 -0.90 -28.82 -35.30
C ILE A 182 -0.56 -27.95 -36.49
N THR A 183 -1.20 -26.79 -36.58
CA THR A 183 -0.90 -25.76 -37.58
C THR A 183 -0.56 -24.46 -36.87
N ALA A 184 0.32 -23.66 -37.46
CA ALA A 184 0.72 -22.36 -36.95
C ALA A 184 0.63 -21.31 -38.07
N LYS A 185 0.18 -20.11 -37.73
CA LYS A 185 0.12 -18.95 -38.62
C LYS A 185 0.41 -17.68 -37.82
N VAL A 186 0.80 -16.59 -38.48
CA VAL A 186 0.84 -15.26 -37.86
C VAL A 186 -0.55 -14.95 -37.28
N ALA A 187 -0.60 -14.46 -36.05
CA ALA A 187 -1.86 -14.08 -35.44
C ALA A 187 -2.33 -12.74 -36.04
N ALA A 188 -3.59 -12.66 -36.45
CA ALA A 188 -4.18 -11.37 -36.80
C ALA A 188 -4.06 -10.42 -35.58
N PRO A 189 -3.61 -9.16 -35.78
CA PRO A 189 -3.39 -8.24 -34.68
C PRO A 189 -4.71 -8.02 -33.93
N SER A 190 -4.66 -8.07 -32.59
CA SER A 190 -5.87 -7.82 -31.82
C SER A 190 -6.30 -6.37 -32.00
N VAL A 191 -7.56 -6.12 -32.38
CA VAL A 191 -8.15 -4.77 -32.25
C VAL A 191 -7.90 -4.28 -30.83
N ASP A 192 -7.39 -3.05 -30.73
CA ASP A 192 -6.97 -2.42 -29.49
C ASP A 192 -8.01 -2.61 -28.37
N PRO A 193 -7.61 -3.04 -27.15
CA PRO A 193 -8.49 -3.07 -25.99
C PRO A 193 -9.27 -1.78 -25.75
N LEU A 194 -8.67 -0.59 -25.91
CA LEU A 194 -9.34 0.69 -25.68
C LEU A 194 -10.36 0.98 -26.78
N TYR A 195 -10.03 0.81 -28.07
CA TYR A 195 -10.97 0.87 -29.19
C TYR A 195 -12.15 -0.11 -29.00
N ARG A 196 -11.87 -1.36 -28.58
CA ARG A 196 -12.92 -2.35 -28.25
C ARG A 196 -13.82 -1.89 -27.10
N GLN A 197 -13.25 -1.22 -26.11
CA GLN A 197 -13.97 -0.69 -24.96
C GLN A 197 -14.83 0.53 -25.37
N ARG A 198 -14.28 1.44 -26.17
CA ARG A 198 -14.96 2.59 -26.80
C ARG A 198 -16.15 2.13 -27.65
N ASN A 199 -15.97 1.17 -28.56
CA ASN A 199 -17.06 0.69 -29.41
C ASN A 199 -18.09 -0.14 -28.63
N LYS A 200 -17.67 -0.95 -27.64
CA LYS A 200 -18.63 -1.61 -26.72
C LYS A 200 -19.48 -0.61 -25.95
N ARG A 201 -18.90 0.52 -25.53
CA ARG A 201 -19.60 1.59 -24.81
C ARG A 201 -20.58 2.33 -25.72
N LYS A 202 -20.19 2.63 -26.97
CA LYS A 202 -21.10 3.19 -27.99
C LYS A 202 -22.34 2.29 -28.17
N THR A 203 -22.13 1.00 -28.46
CA THR A 203 -23.25 0.04 -28.60
C THR A 203 -24.01 -0.27 -27.30
N ALA A 204 -23.41 -0.03 -26.11
CA ALA A 204 -24.09 -0.21 -24.82
C ALA A 204 -24.96 1.00 -24.44
N ALA A 205 -24.61 2.20 -24.90
CA ALA A 205 -25.47 3.37 -24.81
C ALA A 205 -26.70 3.20 -25.71
N ASP A 206 -26.48 2.78 -26.96
CA ASP A 206 -27.53 2.57 -27.96
C ASP A 206 -28.52 1.43 -27.62
N SER A 207 -28.17 0.53 -26.68
CA SER A 207 -28.97 -0.66 -26.34
C SER A 207 -29.64 -0.64 -24.95
N GLY A 208 -29.61 0.50 -24.24
CA GLY A 208 -30.51 0.77 -23.11
C GLY A 208 -30.41 -0.17 -21.90
N ALA A 209 -29.32 -0.91 -21.74
CA ALA A 209 -29.16 -1.89 -20.66
C ALA A 209 -29.25 -1.22 -19.26
N GLU A 210 -29.91 -1.87 -18.30
CA GLU A 210 -30.22 -1.32 -16.96
C GLU A 210 -28.98 -0.79 -16.21
N GLY A 211 -27.85 -1.51 -16.28
CA GLY A 211 -26.57 -1.07 -15.72
C GLY A 211 -25.93 0.11 -16.46
N ALA A 212 -26.23 0.29 -17.75
CA ALA A 212 -25.84 1.46 -18.53
C ALA A 212 -26.75 2.66 -18.21
N ALA A 213 -28.07 2.45 -18.06
CA ALA A 213 -29.01 3.49 -17.64
C ALA A 213 -28.65 4.06 -16.25
N LYS A 214 -28.33 3.19 -15.28
CA LYS A 214 -27.85 3.64 -13.95
C LYS A 214 -26.53 4.41 -14.03
N ARG A 215 -25.61 4.01 -14.92
CA ARG A 215 -24.33 4.72 -15.10
C ARG A 215 -24.54 6.07 -15.80
N ALA A 216 -25.27 6.11 -16.92
CA ALA A 216 -25.61 7.33 -17.64
C ALA A 216 -26.34 8.36 -16.75
N ARG A 217 -27.21 7.91 -15.84
CA ARG A 217 -27.82 8.78 -14.83
C ARG A 217 -26.79 9.36 -13.86
N ILE A 218 -25.86 8.56 -13.35
CA ILE A 218 -24.75 9.05 -12.50
C ILE A 218 -23.85 10.02 -13.28
N ASP A 219 -23.60 9.75 -14.56
CA ASP A 219 -22.77 10.59 -15.42
C ASP A 219 -23.47 11.93 -15.74
N GLN A 220 -24.81 11.95 -15.89
CA GLN A 220 -25.63 13.17 -15.96
C GLN A 220 -25.65 13.94 -14.62
N GLU A 221 -25.88 13.25 -13.51
CA GLU A 221 -25.83 13.85 -12.16
C GLU A 221 -24.42 14.37 -11.79
N GLN A 222 -23.36 13.89 -12.49
CA GLN A 222 -22.01 14.45 -12.40
C GLN A 222 -21.73 15.56 -13.41
N SER A 223 -22.29 15.53 -14.63
CA SER A 223 -22.02 16.57 -15.64
C SER A 223 -22.66 17.91 -15.31
N GLN A 224 -23.72 17.91 -14.49
CA GLN A 224 -24.34 19.11 -13.91
C GLN A 224 -23.51 19.77 -12.78
N LEU A 225 -22.42 19.14 -12.33
CA LEU A 225 -21.59 19.63 -11.23
C LEU A 225 -20.30 20.29 -11.76
N SER A 226 -19.90 21.40 -11.13
CA SER A 226 -18.62 22.03 -11.41
C SER A 226 -17.44 21.06 -11.18
N LEU A 227 -16.32 21.28 -11.88
CA LEU A 227 -15.11 20.48 -11.70
C LEU A 227 -14.65 20.41 -10.24
N ARG A 228 -14.83 21.50 -9.48
CA ARG A 228 -14.61 21.57 -8.02
C ARG A 228 -15.52 20.60 -7.25
N GLN A 229 -16.84 20.67 -7.43
CA GLN A 229 -17.78 19.78 -6.74
C GLN A 229 -17.59 18.30 -7.12
N ARG A 230 -17.18 18.02 -8.37
CA ARG A 230 -16.81 16.67 -8.82
C ARG A 230 -15.53 16.19 -8.14
N LEU A 231 -14.54 17.06 -7.96
CA LEU A 231 -13.32 16.78 -7.23
C LEU A 231 -13.57 16.54 -5.74
N ASP A 232 -14.33 17.41 -5.07
CA ASP A 232 -14.68 17.25 -3.65
C ASP A 232 -15.35 15.89 -3.40
N LYS A 233 -16.26 15.44 -4.28
CA LYS A 233 -16.87 14.09 -4.25
C LYS A 233 -15.90 12.92 -4.44
N VAL A 234 -14.68 13.15 -4.96
CA VAL A 234 -13.65 12.12 -5.17
C VAL A 234 -12.63 12.11 -4.03
N VAL A 235 -12.12 13.27 -3.59
CA VAL A 235 -11.03 13.34 -2.60
C VAL A 235 -11.52 13.54 -1.16
N THR A 236 -12.63 14.24 -0.96
CA THR A 236 -13.20 14.56 0.35
C THR A 236 -14.74 14.48 0.34
N PRO A 237 -15.32 13.29 0.06
CA PRO A 237 -16.76 13.14 -0.18
C PRO A 237 -17.66 13.50 1.01
N LEU A 238 -17.11 13.60 2.23
CA LEU A 238 -17.84 14.02 3.44
C LEU A 238 -17.56 15.50 3.81
N LEU A 239 -16.97 16.30 2.93
CA LEU A 239 -16.63 17.71 3.21
C LEU A 239 -17.87 18.55 3.59
N GLY A 240 -19.01 18.29 2.95
CA GLY A 240 -20.30 18.92 3.28
C GLY A 240 -21.04 18.31 4.48
N THR A 241 -20.43 17.41 5.24
CA THR A 241 -21.04 16.74 6.40
C THR A 241 -20.39 17.24 7.69
N ALA A 242 -21.21 17.67 8.66
CA ALA A 242 -20.73 18.09 9.98
C ALA A 242 -19.85 17.01 10.63
N TYR A 243 -18.75 17.40 11.27
CA TYR A 243 -17.69 16.45 11.64
C TYR A 243 -18.18 15.36 12.61
N GLU A 244 -19.01 15.71 13.60
CA GLU A 244 -19.65 14.73 14.50
C GLU A 244 -20.47 13.67 13.75
N SER A 245 -21.15 14.06 12.66
CA SER A 245 -21.90 13.11 11.80
C SER A 245 -20.96 12.23 10.97
N GLN A 246 -19.76 12.72 10.61
CA GLN A 246 -18.71 11.87 10.01
C GLN A 246 -18.20 10.85 11.03
N LEU A 247 -17.87 11.28 12.25
CA LEU A 247 -17.41 10.44 13.35
C LEU A 247 -18.46 9.38 13.72
N ALA A 248 -19.73 9.75 13.85
CA ALA A 248 -20.83 8.82 14.11
C ALA A 248 -20.99 7.78 12.99
N THR A 249 -20.83 8.20 11.72
CA THR A 249 -20.88 7.30 10.56
C THR A 249 -19.71 6.31 10.56
N LYS A 250 -18.48 6.79 10.81
CA LYS A 250 -17.28 5.95 10.94
C LYS A 250 -17.43 4.96 12.09
N ALA A 251 -17.81 5.40 13.28
CA ALA A 251 -18.05 4.53 14.44
C ALA A 251 -19.14 3.46 14.18
N ALA A 252 -20.17 3.77 13.39
CA ALA A 252 -21.16 2.79 12.95
C ALA A 252 -20.57 1.75 11.98
N GLN A 253 -19.71 2.14 11.05
CA GLN A 253 -18.99 1.21 10.16
C GLN A 253 -18.02 0.31 10.95
N MET A 254 -17.31 0.84 11.95
CA MET A 254 -16.41 0.05 12.80
C MET A 254 -17.18 -1.01 13.62
N ARG A 255 -18.35 -0.65 14.15
CA ARG A 255 -19.27 -1.59 14.81
C ARG A 255 -19.70 -2.73 13.88
N LEU A 256 -20.10 -2.41 12.64
CA LEU A 256 -20.47 -3.39 11.63
C LEU A 256 -19.29 -4.30 11.24
N ALA A 257 -18.07 -3.75 11.15
CA ALA A 257 -16.85 -4.51 10.91
C ALA A 257 -16.58 -5.55 12.02
N LEU A 258 -16.73 -5.16 13.29
CA LEU A 258 -16.53 -6.06 14.44
C LEU A 258 -17.65 -7.10 14.58
N GLN A 259 -18.89 -6.77 14.23
CA GLN A 259 -20.01 -7.73 14.17
C GLN A 259 -19.80 -8.76 13.05
N LYS A 260 -19.36 -8.31 11.87
CA LYS A 260 -19.00 -9.15 10.74
C LYS A 260 -17.80 -10.06 11.07
N ALA A 261 -16.81 -9.56 11.81
CA ALA A 261 -15.70 -10.36 12.32
C ALA A 261 -16.17 -11.44 13.30
N ALA A 262 -17.01 -11.09 14.29
CA ALA A 262 -17.56 -12.06 15.24
C ALA A 262 -18.30 -13.21 14.56
N TYR A 263 -19.22 -12.89 13.63
CA TYR A 263 -19.97 -13.87 12.85
C TYR A 263 -19.03 -14.83 12.09
N LEU A 264 -17.99 -14.29 11.44
CA LEU A 264 -17.02 -15.12 10.71
C LEU A 264 -16.17 -16.00 11.65
N ILE A 265 -15.75 -15.48 12.81
CA ILE A 265 -15.00 -16.23 13.83
C ILE A 265 -15.86 -17.38 14.40
N GLN A 266 -17.13 -17.13 14.72
CA GLN A 266 -18.07 -18.16 15.19
C GLN A 266 -18.28 -19.24 14.13
N LYS A 267 -18.51 -18.84 12.86
CA LYS A 267 -18.76 -19.73 11.71
C LYS A 267 -17.57 -20.65 11.38
N GLU A 268 -16.36 -20.11 11.37
CA GLU A 268 -15.12 -20.85 11.06
C GLU A 268 -14.48 -21.54 12.30
N GLY A 269 -14.95 -21.22 13.51
CA GLY A 269 -14.40 -21.70 14.78
C GLY A 269 -15.20 -22.81 15.49
N SER A 270 -16.45 -23.05 15.06
CA SER A 270 -17.34 -24.11 15.56
C SER A 270 -17.44 -24.14 17.09
N ASN A 271 -17.85 -23.02 17.70
CA ASN A 271 -17.75 -22.71 19.14
C ASN A 271 -16.32 -22.40 19.62
N PRO A 272 -15.70 -21.26 19.22
CA PRO A 272 -14.66 -20.64 20.05
C PRO A 272 -15.20 -20.56 21.49
N GLY A 273 -14.41 -21.04 22.47
CA GLY A 273 -14.91 -21.46 23.79
C GLY A 273 -15.77 -20.40 24.48
N GLY A 274 -16.69 -20.84 25.36
CA GLY A 274 -17.86 -20.06 25.82
C GLY A 274 -17.61 -18.63 26.28
N GLU A 275 -16.39 -18.29 26.71
CA GLU A 275 -15.96 -16.91 26.97
C GLU A 275 -16.07 -15.98 25.74
N PHE A 276 -15.71 -16.44 24.53
CA PHE A 276 -15.89 -15.63 23.31
C PHE A 276 -17.36 -15.49 22.92
N ALA A 277 -18.19 -16.50 23.15
CA ALA A 277 -19.64 -16.37 22.96
C ALA A 277 -20.21 -15.33 23.94
N ARG A 278 -19.88 -15.45 25.23
CA ARG A 278 -20.22 -14.48 26.29
C ARG A 278 -19.76 -13.06 25.96
N GLN A 279 -18.57 -12.92 25.37
CA GLN A 279 -18.03 -11.63 24.92
C GLN A 279 -18.83 -11.04 23.75
N VAL A 280 -19.18 -11.86 22.75
CA VAL A 280 -20.03 -11.43 21.63
C VAL A 280 -21.42 -10.99 22.10
N ASP A 281 -22.01 -11.72 23.06
CA ASP A 281 -23.30 -11.34 23.65
C ASP A 281 -23.19 -10.02 24.45
N LEU A 282 -22.16 -9.90 25.30
CA LEU A 282 -21.88 -8.71 26.11
C LEU A 282 -21.70 -7.45 25.26
N HIS A 283 -20.99 -7.55 24.14
CA HIS A 283 -20.70 -6.42 23.24
C HIS A 283 -21.65 -6.37 22.02
N ARG A 284 -22.92 -6.81 22.18
CA ARG A 284 -24.01 -6.61 21.21
C ARG A 284 -23.68 -7.13 19.80
N GLY A 285 -23.09 -8.32 19.74
CA GLY A 285 -22.67 -8.99 18.51
C GLY A 285 -21.26 -8.64 18.02
N MET A 286 -20.57 -7.66 18.60
CA MET A 286 -19.18 -7.34 18.25
C MET A 286 -18.21 -8.38 18.83
N MET A 287 -17.07 -8.63 18.18
CA MET A 287 -16.11 -9.62 18.68
C MET A 287 -15.43 -9.23 20.00
N CYS A 288 -15.47 -7.94 20.36
CA CYS A 288 -14.81 -7.34 21.51
C CYS A 288 -15.49 -6.00 21.86
N GLU A 289 -15.01 -5.33 22.92
CA GLU A 289 -15.41 -3.95 23.20
C GLU A 289 -15.02 -3.01 22.05
N LEU A 290 -15.78 -1.94 21.87
CA LEU A 290 -15.50 -0.85 20.92
C LEU A 290 -15.52 0.47 21.67
N GLU A 291 -14.34 1.06 21.86
CA GLU A 291 -14.19 2.39 22.47
C GLU A 291 -14.73 3.50 21.55
N PRO A 292 -15.01 4.71 22.09
CA PRO A 292 -15.35 5.88 21.29
C PRO A 292 -14.31 6.18 20.21
N ILE A 293 -14.75 6.75 19.08
CA ILE A 293 -13.84 7.16 18.00
C ILE A 293 -13.02 8.37 18.42
N LEU A 294 -11.70 8.24 18.31
CA LEU A 294 -10.77 9.35 18.54
C LEU A 294 -10.80 10.30 17.34
N ALA A 295 -11.31 11.51 17.58
CA ALA A 295 -11.38 12.59 16.61
C ALA A 295 -9.99 13.05 16.14
N SER A 296 -9.86 13.46 14.87
CA SER A 296 -8.62 14.07 14.38
C SER A 296 -8.39 15.43 15.07
N PRO A 297 -7.20 15.72 15.63
CA PRO A 297 -6.90 17.05 16.16
C PRO A 297 -6.90 18.14 15.09
N LEU A 298 -6.74 17.75 13.81
CA LEU A 298 -6.70 18.65 12.66
C LEU A 298 -7.55 18.07 11.52
N GLN A 299 -8.54 18.84 11.04
CA GLN A 299 -9.49 18.40 10.01
C GLN A 299 -9.11 18.90 8.60
N THR A 300 -8.40 20.03 8.51
CA THR A 300 -7.99 20.68 7.27
C THR A 300 -6.47 20.79 7.19
N GLY A 301 -5.90 20.79 5.99
CA GLY A 301 -4.45 20.90 5.77
C GLY A 301 -3.58 19.79 6.38
N TYR A 302 -4.16 18.70 6.89
CA TYR A 302 -3.46 17.67 7.66
C TYR A 302 -2.56 16.75 6.81
N ARG A 303 -2.77 16.72 5.49
CA ARG A 303 -2.26 15.63 4.63
C ARG A 303 -0.78 15.82 4.26
N ASN A 304 0.11 15.22 5.04
CA ASN A 304 1.56 15.36 4.88
C ASN A 304 2.18 14.66 3.65
N LYS A 305 1.44 13.79 2.93
CA LYS A 305 1.81 13.24 1.61
C LYS A 305 0.64 13.33 0.61
N VAL A 306 0.91 14.00 -0.52
CA VAL A 306 -0.05 14.25 -1.59
C VAL A 306 0.55 13.82 -2.94
N GLU A 307 -0.29 13.28 -3.83
CA GLU A 307 0.11 12.77 -5.14
C GLU A 307 -0.71 13.45 -6.23
N LEU A 308 -0.08 14.37 -6.96
CA LEU A 308 -0.69 15.21 -7.98
C LEU A 308 -0.33 14.67 -9.37
N THR A 309 -1.34 14.39 -10.20
CA THR A 309 -1.15 14.04 -11.61
C THR A 309 -0.75 15.29 -12.40
N VAL A 310 0.16 15.13 -13.36
CA VAL A 310 0.40 16.13 -14.42
C VAL A 310 -0.45 15.72 -15.62
N GLY A 311 -1.28 16.64 -16.13
CA GLY A 311 -2.20 16.38 -17.23
C GLY A 311 -2.77 17.67 -17.80
N THR A 312 -3.99 17.63 -18.34
CA THR A 312 -4.66 18.82 -18.88
C THR A 312 -6.09 18.98 -18.38
N GLN A 313 -6.60 20.21 -18.47
CA GLN A 313 -8.03 20.50 -18.43
C GLN A 313 -8.71 20.29 -19.80
N PRO A 314 -10.06 20.36 -19.92
CA PRO A 314 -10.78 20.12 -21.17
C PRO A 314 -10.48 21.13 -22.29
N ASP A 315 -9.90 22.28 -21.94
CA ASP A 315 -9.38 23.32 -22.84
C ASP A 315 -7.93 23.06 -23.30
N ASN A 316 -7.35 21.91 -22.92
CA ASN A 316 -5.95 21.52 -23.09
C ASN A 316 -4.92 22.34 -22.29
N THR A 317 -5.33 23.19 -21.32
CA THR A 317 -4.35 23.86 -20.44
C THR A 317 -3.61 22.84 -19.56
N PRO A 318 -2.26 22.88 -19.46
CA PRO A 318 -1.51 21.98 -18.58
C PRO A 318 -1.78 22.26 -17.11
N VAL A 319 -2.10 21.23 -16.33
CA VAL A 319 -2.47 21.35 -14.91
C VAL A 319 -1.81 20.27 -14.05
N VAL A 320 -1.39 20.67 -12.86
CA VAL A 320 -0.89 19.78 -11.79
C VAL A 320 -1.95 19.67 -10.71
N GLY A 321 -2.50 18.47 -10.49
CA GLY A 321 -3.64 18.33 -9.59
C GLY A 321 -4.22 16.93 -9.52
N PHE A 322 -5.50 16.82 -9.17
CA PHE A 322 -6.20 15.54 -9.03
C PHE A 322 -6.93 15.15 -10.32
N ARG A 323 -6.90 13.85 -10.64
CA ARG A 323 -7.59 13.30 -11.82
C ARG A 323 -9.09 13.14 -11.57
N LEU A 324 -9.90 13.60 -12.52
CA LEU A 324 -11.31 13.23 -12.70
C LEU A 324 -11.49 12.37 -13.95
N GLY A 325 -12.39 11.38 -13.88
CA GLY A 325 -12.53 10.33 -14.89
C GLY A 325 -11.65 9.10 -14.59
N SER A 326 -12.02 7.94 -15.12
CA SER A 326 -11.32 6.67 -14.88
C SER A 326 -10.44 6.25 -16.05
N TYR A 327 -9.47 5.36 -15.79
CA TYR A 327 -8.69 4.72 -16.85
C TYR A 327 -9.54 3.90 -17.84
N GLU A 328 -10.80 3.55 -17.51
CA GLU A 328 -11.69 2.86 -18.44
C GLU A 328 -12.26 3.78 -19.53
N ASP A 329 -12.19 5.09 -19.35
CA ASP A 329 -12.87 6.10 -20.15
C ASP A 329 -11.99 6.67 -21.28
N GLY A 330 -10.69 6.37 -21.24
CA GLY A 330 -9.70 6.82 -22.23
C GLY A 330 -9.24 8.26 -22.02
N GLU A 331 -10.16 9.18 -21.72
CA GLU A 331 -9.87 10.58 -21.42
C GLU A 331 -10.06 10.87 -19.93
N PHE A 332 -9.17 11.69 -19.38
CA PHE A 332 -9.26 12.15 -18.00
C PHE A 332 -8.85 13.63 -17.90
N THR A 333 -9.53 14.36 -17.02
CA THR A 333 -9.24 15.76 -16.73
C THR A 333 -8.40 15.85 -15.46
N VAL A 334 -7.48 16.80 -15.37
CA VAL A 334 -6.80 17.16 -14.11
C VAL A 334 -7.34 18.49 -13.60
N VAL A 335 -7.60 18.58 -12.29
CA VAL A 335 -8.16 19.76 -11.62
C VAL A 335 -7.27 20.19 -10.47
N SER A 336 -7.03 21.49 -10.35
CA SER A 336 -6.18 22.10 -9.31
C SER A 336 -6.59 21.67 -7.88
N PRO A 337 -5.62 21.41 -6.98
CA PRO A 337 -5.88 21.05 -5.58
C PRO A 337 -6.14 22.27 -4.67
N GLU A 338 -6.10 23.50 -5.21
CA GLU A 338 -6.16 24.78 -4.49
C GLU A 338 -7.25 24.84 -3.41
N HIS A 339 -8.46 24.39 -3.75
CA HIS A 339 -9.63 24.44 -2.89
C HIS A 339 -9.80 23.22 -1.97
N CYS A 340 -8.98 22.17 -2.12
CA CYS A 340 -9.14 20.92 -1.40
C CYS A 340 -8.76 21.08 0.08
N ALA A 341 -9.77 21.16 0.96
CA ALA A 341 -9.62 21.51 2.38
C ALA A 341 -8.59 20.66 3.16
N HIS A 342 -8.39 19.40 2.77
CA HIS A 342 -7.45 18.47 3.42
C HIS A 342 -5.97 18.65 3.01
N ILE A 343 -5.66 19.49 2.01
CA ILE A 343 -4.32 19.68 1.44
C ILE A 343 -3.58 20.85 2.11
N PRO A 344 -2.34 20.67 2.61
CA PRO A 344 -1.55 21.75 3.20
C PRO A 344 -1.23 22.87 2.18
N GLU A 345 -1.13 24.12 2.64
CA GLU A 345 -0.89 25.27 1.76
C GLU A 345 0.45 25.17 1.00
N ARG A 346 1.52 24.72 1.66
CA ARG A 346 2.83 24.46 1.03
C ARG A 346 2.73 23.46 -0.14
N VAL A 347 1.83 22.47 -0.08
CA VAL A 347 1.61 21.51 -1.16
C VAL A 347 0.95 22.18 -2.38
N LYS A 348 0.00 23.10 -2.15
CA LYS A 348 -0.65 23.85 -3.24
C LYS A 348 0.35 24.79 -3.92
N GLN A 349 1.13 25.54 -3.12
CA GLN A 349 2.19 26.43 -3.59
C GLN A 349 3.23 25.68 -4.44
N LEU A 350 3.74 24.54 -3.95
CA LEU A 350 4.63 23.68 -4.74
C LEU A 350 3.94 23.15 -5.99
N GLY A 351 2.68 22.70 -5.90
CA GLY A 351 1.88 22.24 -7.04
C GLY A 351 1.74 23.30 -8.14
N GLN A 352 1.50 24.56 -7.78
CA GLN A 352 1.50 25.70 -8.69
C GLN A 352 2.89 25.93 -9.31
N ALA A 353 3.95 25.95 -8.51
CA ALA A 353 5.32 26.14 -9.02
C ALA A 353 5.72 25.03 -10.03
N PHE A 354 5.34 23.78 -9.77
CA PHE A 354 5.51 22.70 -10.75
C PHE A 354 4.65 22.89 -12.01
N GLN A 355 3.43 23.41 -11.90
CA GLN A 355 2.58 23.73 -13.05
C GLN A 355 3.19 24.83 -13.93
N GLU A 356 3.74 25.89 -13.31
CA GLU A 356 4.47 26.95 -14.00
C GLU A 356 5.72 26.40 -14.72
N PHE A 357 6.50 25.54 -14.06
CA PHE A 357 7.61 24.82 -14.72
C PHE A 357 7.12 24.00 -15.94
N PHE A 358 6.11 23.14 -15.78
CA PHE A 358 5.63 22.31 -16.89
C PHE A 358 4.98 23.11 -18.02
N ALA A 359 4.45 24.30 -17.77
CA ALA A 359 3.98 25.21 -18.82
C ALA A 359 5.13 25.79 -19.68
N THR A 360 6.36 25.79 -19.16
CA THR A 360 7.59 26.19 -19.89
C THR A 360 8.42 24.98 -20.39
N SER A 361 7.86 23.78 -20.32
CA SER A 361 8.50 22.54 -20.77
C SER A 361 8.14 22.22 -22.23
N PRO A 362 9.10 21.82 -23.08
CA PRO A 362 8.79 21.31 -24.42
C PRO A 362 8.16 19.91 -24.36
N LEU A 363 8.32 19.21 -23.23
CA LEU A 363 7.71 17.91 -22.98
C LEU A 363 6.28 18.06 -22.48
N ALA A 364 5.33 17.45 -23.19
CA ALA A 364 3.91 17.44 -22.83
C ALA A 364 3.59 16.53 -21.61
N PRO A 365 2.46 16.74 -20.92
CA PRO A 365 1.92 15.80 -19.94
C PRO A 365 1.64 14.41 -20.54
N TYR A 366 1.84 13.35 -19.74
CA TYR A 366 1.70 11.95 -20.17
C TYR A 366 0.25 11.51 -20.33
N ARG A 367 -0.14 11.14 -21.54
CA ARG A 367 -1.45 10.58 -21.88
C ARG A 367 -1.38 9.05 -21.94
N ALA A 368 -2.12 8.40 -21.04
CA ALA A 368 -2.16 6.93 -20.97
C ALA A 368 -3.04 6.27 -22.05
N SER A 369 -3.84 7.03 -22.78
CA SER A 369 -4.71 6.59 -23.89
C SER A 369 -3.93 6.07 -25.09
N ASP A 370 -2.86 6.78 -25.42
CA ASP A 370 -2.13 6.72 -26.68
C ASP A 370 -0.61 6.66 -26.47
N GLU A 371 -0.21 6.60 -25.20
CA GLU A 371 1.17 6.54 -24.68
C GLU A 371 2.07 7.69 -25.15
N SER A 372 1.50 8.90 -25.27
CA SER A 372 2.23 10.13 -25.62
C SER A 372 2.58 10.97 -24.39
N GLY A 373 3.50 11.93 -24.55
CA GLY A 373 3.95 12.84 -23.48
C GLY A 373 4.82 12.17 -22.41
N TYR A 374 5.31 12.95 -21.46
CA TYR A 374 6.41 12.53 -20.58
C TYR A 374 6.11 12.79 -19.10
N TRP A 375 5.71 14.00 -18.71
CA TRP A 375 5.46 14.34 -17.30
C TRP A 375 4.21 13.63 -16.76
N ARG A 376 4.35 12.82 -15.71
CA ARG A 376 3.27 11.96 -15.20
C ARG A 376 2.61 12.49 -13.94
N GLN A 377 3.42 12.84 -12.94
CA GLN A 377 2.98 12.99 -11.56
C GLN A 377 4.04 13.77 -10.77
N VAL A 378 3.61 14.53 -9.77
CA VAL A 378 4.47 15.04 -8.70
C VAL A 378 3.92 14.54 -7.38
N ALA A 379 4.71 13.79 -6.62
CA ALA A 379 4.40 13.47 -5.24
C ALA A 379 5.07 14.52 -4.34
N VAL A 380 4.29 15.18 -3.47
CA VAL A 380 4.78 16.18 -2.54
C VAL A 380 4.56 15.69 -1.10
N ARG A 381 5.61 15.77 -0.29
CA ARG A 381 5.56 15.61 1.17
C ARG A 381 5.81 16.97 1.83
N CYS A 382 5.09 17.27 2.91
CA CYS A 382 5.25 18.49 3.71
C CYS A 382 4.95 18.16 5.18
N TYR A 383 5.90 18.44 6.06
CA TYR A 383 5.87 18.02 7.46
C TYR A 383 5.73 19.21 8.43
N THR A 384 5.35 18.96 9.69
CA THR A 384 5.11 20.04 10.68
C THR A 384 6.37 20.82 11.05
N THR A 385 7.54 20.22 10.83
CA THR A 385 8.88 20.84 10.85
C THR A 385 9.08 21.96 9.81
N GLY A 386 8.19 22.08 8.82
CA GLY A 386 8.37 22.93 7.64
C GLY A 386 9.22 22.31 6.52
N GLU A 387 9.84 21.15 6.76
CA GLU A 387 10.57 20.40 5.74
C GLU A 387 9.61 19.82 4.68
N SER A 388 10.02 19.87 3.41
CA SER A 388 9.21 19.40 2.28
C SER A 388 10.05 18.69 1.22
N MET A 389 9.47 17.68 0.57
CA MET A 389 10.12 16.85 -0.43
C MET A 389 9.22 16.69 -1.65
N ALA A 390 9.76 16.84 -2.85
CA ALA A 390 9.05 16.62 -4.10
C ALA A 390 9.72 15.51 -4.94
N VAL A 391 8.90 14.61 -5.48
CA VAL A 391 9.32 13.55 -6.40
C VAL A 391 8.57 13.71 -7.71
N VAL A 392 9.27 14.14 -8.76
CA VAL A 392 8.72 14.33 -10.10
C VAL A 392 8.86 13.03 -10.91
N MET A 393 7.74 12.48 -11.37
CA MET A 393 7.72 11.27 -12.19
C MET A 393 7.63 11.62 -13.68
N ILE A 394 8.58 11.12 -14.46
CA ILE A 394 8.64 11.25 -15.91
C ILE A 394 8.58 9.86 -16.56
N HIS A 395 7.85 9.70 -17.67
CA HIS A 395 7.96 8.53 -18.54
C HIS A 395 9.04 8.84 -19.58
N PRO A 396 10.24 8.21 -19.56
CA PRO A 396 11.33 8.63 -20.45
C PRO A 396 11.03 8.37 -21.95
N GLN A 397 10.23 7.35 -22.26
CA GLN A 397 9.86 6.99 -23.64
C GLN A 397 11.06 6.88 -24.60
N SER A 398 11.20 7.83 -25.53
CA SER A 398 12.23 7.94 -26.55
C SER A 398 13.29 9.01 -26.24
N LEU A 399 13.21 9.70 -25.09
CA LEU A 399 14.22 10.70 -24.70
C LEU A 399 15.60 10.08 -24.65
N SER A 400 16.56 10.73 -25.28
CA SER A 400 17.98 10.51 -25.03
C SER A 400 18.35 10.86 -23.59
N GLN A 401 19.51 10.38 -23.14
CA GLN A 401 20.06 10.79 -21.84
C GLN A 401 20.46 12.27 -21.81
N GLU A 402 20.70 12.89 -22.98
CA GLU A 402 21.01 14.31 -23.08
C GLU A 402 19.76 15.17 -22.88
N GLU A 403 18.67 14.91 -23.60
CA GLU A 403 17.38 15.60 -23.41
C GLU A 403 16.88 15.44 -21.97
N LEU A 404 16.96 14.23 -21.41
CA LEU A 404 16.61 13.97 -20.01
C LEU A 404 17.54 14.72 -19.03
N GLY A 405 18.81 14.94 -19.40
CA GLY A 405 19.77 15.76 -18.68
C GLY A 405 19.42 17.25 -18.72
N GLN A 406 19.06 17.76 -19.90
CA GLN A 406 18.60 19.14 -20.09
C GLN A 406 17.33 19.42 -19.26
N GLU A 407 16.35 18.51 -19.26
CA GLU A 407 15.14 18.66 -18.44
C GLU A 407 15.40 18.66 -16.93
N LYS A 408 16.35 17.85 -16.44
CA LYS A 408 16.81 17.91 -15.05
C LYS A 408 17.45 19.26 -14.73
N GLY A 409 18.32 19.76 -15.62
CA GLY A 409 18.97 21.07 -15.49
C GLY A 409 17.93 22.18 -15.36
N ARG A 410 17.03 22.30 -16.34
CA ARG A 410 15.96 23.32 -16.34
C ARG A 410 15.05 23.23 -15.10
N LEU A 411 14.80 22.01 -14.58
CA LEU A 411 14.04 21.80 -13.35
C LEU A 411 14.80 22.25 -12.09
N VAL A 412 16.11 22.03 -12.00
CA VAL A 412 16.95 22.56 -10.91
C VAL A 412 17.07 24.08 -11.02
N ASP A 413 17.35 24.61 -12.21
CA ASP A 413 17.47 26.05 -12.47
C ASP A 413 16.19 26.79 -12.07
N PHE A 414 15.01 26.24 -12.38
CA PHE A 414 13.71 26.80 -11.99
C PHE A 414 13.55 27.00 -10.47
N PHE A 415 14.03 26.05 -9.66
CA PHE A 415 13.95 26.11 -8.19
C PHE A 415 15.15 26.75 -7.50
N THR A 416 16.24 27.04 -8.21
CA THR A 416 17.44 27.70 -7.64
C THR A 416 17.61 29.15 -8.07
N THR A 417 17.21 29.50 -9.30
CA THR A 417 17.40 30.83 -9.90
C THR A 417 16.16 31.37 -10.64
N GLY A 418 15.26 30.47 -11.07
CA GLY A 418 14.00 30.82 -11.73
C GLY A 418 12.85 31.16 -10.77
N PRO A 419 11.60 31.22 -11.26
CA PRO A 419 10.42 31.62 -10.47
C PRO A 419 10.19 30.77 -9.21
N GLY A 420 10.54 29.48 -9.23
CA GLY A 420 10.41 28.57 -8.09
C GLY A 420 11.37 28.86 -6.93
N SER A 421 12.41 29.67 -7.13
CA SER A 421 13.42 30.00 -6.10
C SER A 421 12.88 30.73 -4.88
N ALA A 422 11.69 31.33 -4.96
CA ALA A 422 11.01 31.96 -3.82
C ALA A 422 10.45 30.94 -2.82
N ASN A 423 10.20 29.68 -3.22
CA ASN A 423 9.62 28.64 -2.36
C ASN A 423 10.01 27.21 -2.83
N PRO A 424 11.31 26.87 -2.88
CA PRO A 424 11.74 25.55 -3.31
C PRO A 424 11.33 24.46 -2.30
N PRO A 425 11.22 23.20 -2.75
CA PRO A 425 11.17 22.07 -1.85
C PRO A 425 12.55 21.89 -1.17
N ASN A 426 12.57 21.43 0.08
CA ASN A 426 13.82 21.17 0.80
C ASN A 426 14.58 19.95 0.23
N SER A 427 13.89 19.11 -0.55
CA SER A 427 14.41 17.92 -1.22
C SER A 427 13.70 17.72 -2.55
N LEU A 428 14.45 17.52 -3.65
CA LEU A 428 13.89 17.29 -4.99
C LEU A 428 14.47 16.02 -5.61
N TYR A 429 13.58 15.20 -6.16
CA TYR A 429 13.89 13.95 -6.83
C TYR A 429 13.21 13.85 -8.20
N LEU A 430 13.86 13.16 -9.14
CA LEU A 430 13.25 12.67 -10.38
C LEU A 430 13.13 11.14 -10.32
N HIS A 431 11.97 10.60 -10.71
CA HIS A 431 11.75 9.17 -10.88
C HIS A 431 11.42 8.84 -12.35
N PRO A 432 12.39 8.30 -13.13
CA PRO A 432 12.14 7.78 -14.46
C PRO A 432 11.28 6.50 -14.39
N PHE A 433 10.01 6.60 -14.79
CA PHE A 433 9.07 5.49 -14.67
C PHE A 433 9.38 4.33 -15.62
N SER A 434 9.54 3.13 -15.08
CA SER A 434 9.64 1.88 -15.84
C SER A 434 8.37 1.03 -15.71
N ARG A 435 7.92 0.48 -16.85
CA ARG A 435 6.89 -0.57 -16.92
C ARG A 435 7.44 -1.98 -16.62
N LYS A 436 8.76 -2.12 -16.48
CA LYS A 436 9.48 -3.41 -16.41
C LYS A 436 10.32 -3.51 -15.14
N THR A 437 9.66 -3.64 -14.00
CA THR A 437 10.33 -3.95 -12.72
C THR A 437 9.54 -4.98 -11.94
N LYS A 438 10.19 -6.12 -11.66
CA LYS A 438 9.83 -7.03 -10.57
C LYS A 438 10.77 -6.86 -9.37
N ASP A 439 11.94 -6.29 -9.62
CA ASP A 439 12.83 -5.73 -8.63
C ASP A 439 12.33 -4.33 -8.27
N HIS A 440 12.23 -4.01 -6.98
CA HIS A 440 11.54 -2.81 -6.50
C HIS A 440 12.37 -1.51 -6.60
N THR A 441 13.47 -1.52 -7.35
CA THR A 441 14.40 -0.42 -7.54
C THR A 441 14.39 0.07 -8.98
N VAL A 442 13.71 1.18 -9.24
CA VAL A 442 14.09 2.11 -10.30
C VAL A 442 14.57 3.36 -9.59
N ASP A 443 15.88 3.55 -9.57
CA ASP A 443 16.53 4.49 -8.65
C ASP A 443 16.01 5.91 -8.87
N MET A 444 15.54 6.53 -7.78
CA MET A 444 15.15 7.93 -7.80
C MET A 444 16.41 8.80 -7.77
N GLU A 445 16.53 9.68 -8.75
CA GLU A 445 17.68 10.56 -8.89
C GLU A 445 17.46 11.82 -8.05
N HIS A 446 18.31 12.04 -7.07
CA HIS A 446 18.30 13.25 -6.23
C HIS A 446 18.86 14.44 -7.03
N LEU A 447 18.11 15.55 -7.08
CA LEU A 447 18.44 16.71 -7.91
C LEU A 447 18.84 17.95 -7.09
N LEU A 448 18.16 18.23 -5.97
CA LEU A 448 18.34 19.47 -5.21
C LEU A 448 18.05 19.27 -3.71
N GLY A 449 18.77 20.02 -2.87
CA GLY A 449 18.55 20.11 -1.43
C GLY A 449 19.04 18.89 -0.66
N GLU A 450 18.33 18.55 0.41
CA GLU A 450 18.61 17.37 1.24
C GLU A 450 18.09 16.08 0.61
N LYS A 451 18.69 14.93 0.96
CA LYS A 451 18.23 13.61 0.47
C LYS A 451 17.04 13.05 1.24
N ASN A 452 16.79 13.55 2.44
CA ASN A 452 15.72 13.11 3.32
C ASN A 452 15.05 14.32 3.94
N VAL A 453 13.81 14.17 4.36
CA VAL A 453 13.11 15.15 5.19
C VAL A 453 12.70 14.53 6.51
N HIS A 454 12.41 15.38 7.49
CA HIS A 454 12.11 14.95 8.85
C HIS A 454 10.75 15.45 9.32
N GLU A 455 10.10 14.62 10.14
CA GLU A 455 8.90 14.97 10.91
C GLU A 455 9.14 14.70 12.39
N GLU A 456 8.43 15.40 13.26
CA GLU A 456 8.36 15.08 14.69
C GLU A 456 7.02 14.40 15.03
N VAL A 457 7.07 13.31 15.80
CA VAL A 457 5.88 12.61 16.31
C VAL A 457 6.16 12.24 17.77
N LEU A 458 5.32 12.68 18.71
CA LEU A 458 5.42 12.35 20.13
C LEU A 458 6.80 12.66 20.78
N GLY A 459 7.43 13.77 20.38
CA GLY A 459 8.76 14.14 20.88
C GLY A 459 9.89 13.23 20.37
N MET A 460 9.72 12.69 19.15
CA MET A 460 10.69 11.86 18.46
C MET A 460 10.84 12.31 17.00
N LYS A 461 12.08 12.47 16.55
CA LYS A 461 12.41 12.93 15.19
C LYS A 461 12.58 11.73 14.27
N PHE A 462 11.89 11.72 13.13
CA PHE A 462 11.96 10.65 12.14
C PHE A 462 12.44 11.20 10.80
N ARG A 463 13.53 10.64 10.28
CA ARG A 463 13.99 10.74 8.89
C ARG A 463 13.06 9.92 7.98
N ILE A 464 12.74 10.50 6.82
CA ILE A 464 11.80 9.94 5.85
C ILE A 464 12.42 10.06 4.44
N SER A 465 12.66 8.92 3.81
CA SER A 465 13.09 8.79 2.42
C SER A 465 11.93 8.92 1.41
N PRO A 466 12.20 9.19 0.11
CA PRO A 466 11.17 9.36 -0.93
C PRO A 466 10.12 8.24 -1.03
N ASP A 467 10.55 6.98 -1.01
CA ASP A 467 9.68 5.79 -1.11
C ASP A 467 9.11 5.31 0.24
N ALA A 468 9.60 5.84 1.37
CA ALA A 468 9.27 5.30 2.68
C ALA A 468 7.82 5.57 3.08
N PHE A 469 7.12 4.57 3.63
CA PHE A 469 5.80 4.79 4.20
C PHE A 469 5.89 5.65 5.47
N PHE A 470 4.96 6.57 5.61
CA PHE A 470 4.77 7.39 6.81
C PHE A 470 3.28 7.75 6.90
N GLN A 471 2.73 7.78 8.11
CA GLN A 471 1.30 8.00 8.32
C GLN A 471 0.91 9.44 7.92
N THR A 472 -0.20 9.58 7.17
CA THR A 472 -0.43 10.80 6.38
C THR A 472 -1.05 11.99 7.12
N ASN A 473 -1.28 11.86 8.43
CA ASN A 473 -1.88 12.87 9.30
C ASN A 473 -1.13 12.86 10.64
N THR A 474 -0.11 13.71 10.78
CA THR A 474 0.82 13.68 11.93
C THR A 474 0.09 13.81 13.28
N PRO A 475 -0.82 14.80 13.49
CA PRO A 475 -1.55 14.93 14.76
C PRO A 475 -2.44 13.72 15.14
N ALA A 476 -3.16 13.14 14.17
CA ALA A 476 -3.98 11.95 14.45
C ALA A 476 -3.14 10.68 14.63
N THR A 477 -1.97 10.60 13.99
CA THR A 477 -0.98 9.53 14.20
C THR A 477 -0.47 9.51 15.64
N GLU A 478 -0.31 10.67 16.27
CA GLU A 478 0.04 10.71 17.69
C GLU A 478 -1.03 10.09 18.59
N LEU A 479 -2.33 10.29 18.30
CA LEU A 479 -3.42 9.64 19.04
C LEU A 479 -3.39 8.12 18.83
N LEU A 480 -3.20 7.68 17.58
CA LEU A 480 -3.05 6.27 17.22
C LEU A 480 -1.92 5.60 18.02
N TYR A 481 -0.74 6.23 18.08
CA TYR A 481 0.42 5.67 18.77
C TYR A 481 0.29 5.73 20.30
N ARG A 482 -0.32 6.79 20.86
CA ARG A 482 -0.74 6.82 22.29
C ARG A 482 -1.64 5.62 22.61
N GLN A 483 -2.67 5.36 21.80
CA GLN A 483 -3.57 4.22 22.01
C GLN A 483 -2.85 2.88 21.89
N VAL A 484 -1.96 2.69 20.91
CA VAL A 484 -1.16 1.45 20.78
C VAL A 484 -0.34 1.20 22.06
N ARG A 485 0.33 2.22 22.63
CA ARG A 485 1.04 2.11 23.93
C ARG A 485 0.10 1.66 25.06
N ASP A 486 -1.07 2.26 25.16
CA ASP A 486 -1.98 2.01 26.27
C ASP A 486 -2.64 0.61 26.15
N LEU A 487 -2.87 0.13 24.93
CA LEU A 487 -3.25 -1.26 24.66
C LEU A 487 -2.12 -2.27 24.95
N CYS A 488 -0.84 -1.92 24.76
CA CYS A 488 0.28 -2.74 25.23
C CYS A 488 0.31 -2.89 26.77
N ARG A 489 -0.12 -1.83 27.49
CA ARG A 489 -0.20 -1.80 28.96
C ARG A 489 -1.50 -2.42 29.51
N HIS A 490 -2.51 -2.64 28.68
CA HIS A 490 -3.82 -3.15 29.08
C HIS A 490 -3.72 -4.48 29.87
N GLY A 491 -4.31 -4.48 31.06
CA GLY A 491 -4.28 -5.59 32.03
C GLY A 491 -3.19 -5.49 33.10
N ASN A 492 -2.11 -4.72 32.87
CA ASN A 492 -0.98 -4.64 33.79
C ASN A 492 -1.30 -3.69 34.97
N ARG A 493 -1.97 -4.19 36.02
CA ARG A 493 -2.37 -3.42 37.22
C ARG A 493 -1.19 -3.08 38.16
N SER A 494 -0.18 -2.36 37.67
CA SER A 494 0.98 -1.89 38.44
C SER A 494 1.17 -0.37 38.33
N SER A 495 0.42 0.37 39.16
CA SER A 495 0.57 1.78 39.57
C SER A 495 1.02 2.82 38.52
N GLU A 496 0.22 3.88 38.32
CA GLU A 496 0.62 5.10 37.60
C GLU A 496 1.58 6.02 38.38
N SER A 497 2.27 5.50 39.41
CA SER A 497 3.35 6.23 40.10
C SER A 497 4.66 6.11 39.31
N SER A 498 5.48 7.18 39.36
CA SER A 498 6.71 7.29 38.57
C SER A 498 7.66 6.11 38.79
N PRO A 499 8.44 5.71 37.77
CA PRO A 499 9.36 4.57 37.87
C PRO A 499 10.51 4.86 38.85
N SER A 500 10.30 4.54 40.13
CA SER A 500 11.38 4.43 41.10
C SER A 500 12.33 3.32 40.64
N LEU A 501 13.60 3.63 40.46
CA LEU A 501 14.59 2.76 39.82
C LEU A 501 15.09 1.63 40.75
N SER A 502 14.17 0.81 41.25
CA SER A 502 14.47 -0.41 42.02
C SER A 502 15.00 -1.53 41.11
N SER A 503 15.98 -2.29 41.59
CA SER A 503 16.72 -3.32 40.83
C SER A 503 15.85 -4.39 40.17
N ASP A 504 14.69 -4.68 40.75
CA ASP A 504 13.91 -5.87 40.44
C ASP A 504 13.01 -5.68 39.19
N VAL A 505 12.88 -4.43 38.70
CA VAL A 505 12.11 -4.09 37.49
C VAL A 505 12.73 -4.68 36.20
N ALA A 506 14.02 -5.00 36.22
CA ALA A 506 14.76 -5.52 35.06
C ALA A 506 14.13 -6.78 34.45
N SER A 507 13.49 -7.62 35.26
CA SER A 507 12.89 -8.91 34.86
C SER A 507 11.49 -8.82 34.23
N SER A 508 10.89 -7.62 34.12
CA SER A 508 9.52 -7.43 33.61
C SER A 508 9.43 -6.56 32.35
N ARG A 509 10.56 -6.19 31.73
CA ARG A 509 10.58 -5.36 30.51
C ARG A 509 10.17 -6.21 29.28
N PRO A 510 9.20 -5.78 28.46
CA PRO A 510 8.74 -6.57 27.32
C PRO A 510 9.76 -6.60 26.17
N ALA A 511 9.66 -7.61 25.31
CA ALA A 511 10.21 -7.56 23.96
C ALA A 511 9.11 -7.17 22.96
N ILE A 512 9.45 -6.32 21.99
CA ILE A 512 8.50 -5.81 20.98
C ILE A 512 8.85 -6.41 19.62
N TYR A 513 7.84 -6.87 18.87
CA TYR A 513 7.98 -7.29 17.48
C TYR A 513 7.07 -6.43 16.61
N ASP A 514 7.65 -5.46 15.91
CA ASP A 514 6.96 -4.53 15.02
C ASP A 514 7.02 -5.06 13.58
N ILE A 515 5.90 -5.52 13.05
CA ILE A 515 5.81 -6.32 11.82
C ILE A 515 5.10 -5.51 10.74
N CYS A 516 5.76 -5.32 9.59
CA CYS A 516 5.50 -4.24 8.64
C CYS A 516 5.80 -2.86 9.25
N CYS A 517 6.94 -2.75 9.96
CA CYS A 517 7.30 -1.57 10.75
C CYS A 517 7.57 -0.28 9.94
N GLY A 518 7.71 -0.38 8.60
CA GLY A 518 8.09 0.77 7.76
C GLY A 518 9.39 1.42 8.26
N THR A 519 9.33 2.71 8.57
CA THR A 519 10.43 3.53 9.11
C THR A 519 10.65 3.38 10.62
N GLY A 520 10.05 2.34 11.24
CA GLY A 520 10.22 1.96 12.64
C GLY A 520 9.43 2.81 13.64
N THR A 521 8.50 3.66 13.19
CA THR A 521 7.84 4.67 14.03
C THR A 521 7.17 4.10 15.27
N ILE A 522 6.42 3.01 15.13
CA ILE A 522 5.68 2.38 16.24
C ILE A 522 6.66 1.67 17.18
N GLY A 523 7.50 0.77 16.66
CA GLY A 523 8.47 0.01 17.45
C GLY A 523 9.45 0.89 18.22
N LEU A 524 9.99 1.95 17.60
CA LEU A 524 10.88 2.91 18.27
C LEU A 524 10.17 3.68 19.38
N TYR A 525 8.96 4.20 19.12
CA TYR A 525 8.17 4.88 20.15
C TYR A 525 7.85 3.96 21.33
N LEU A 526 7.34 2.75 21.06
CA LEU A 526 7.02 1.77 22.10
C LEU A 526 8.26 1.30 22.87
N SER A 527 9.40 1.11 22.20
CA SER A 527 10.67 0.78 22.85
C SER A 527 11.06 1.84 23.88
N LYS A 528 10.96 3.12 23.50
CA LYS A 528 11.23 4.28 24.36
C LYS A 528 10.24 4.38 25.54
N VAL A 529 8.94 4.27 25.32
CA VAL A 529 7.91 4.52 26.37
C VAL A 529 7.48 3.30 27.19
N LEU A 530 7.87 2.09 26.79
CA LEU A 530 7.72 0.85 27.57
C LEU A 530 9.07 0.36 28.14
N CYS A 531 10.16 1.07 27.89
CA CYS A 531 11.53 0.72 28.26
C CYS A 531 11.88 -0.74 27.86
N ALA A 532 11.52 -1.13 26.63
CA ALA A 532 11.62 -2.51 26.16
C ALA A 532 13.05 -3.07 26.28
N ARG A 533 13.19 -4.38 26.48
CA ARG A 533 14.50 -5.05 26.55
C ARG A 533 15.08 -5.46 25.20
N ARG A 534 14.25 -5.44 24.16
CA ARG A 534 14.57 -5.65 22.73
C ARG A 534 13.35 -5.19 21.92
N CYS A 535 13.59 -4.58 20.77
CA CYS A 535 12.54 -4.35 19.77
C CYS A 535 13.04 -4.79 18.39
N VAL A 536 12.34 -5.74 17.75
CA VAL A 536 12.65 -6.25 16.42
C VAL A 536 11.64 -5.71 15.43
N GLY A 537 12.10 -4.87 14.50
CA GLY A 537 11.32 -4.38 13.37
C GLY A 537 11.54 -5.24 12.12
N VAL A 538 10.46 -5.61 11.44
CA VAL A 538 10.48 -6.40 10.20
C VAL A 538 9.77 -5.64 9.09
N GLU A 539 10.50 -5.31 8.03
CA GLU A 539 10.01 -4.56 6.87
C GLU A 539 10.67 -5.09 5.58
N MET A 540 9.95 -5.07 4.44
CA MET A 540 10.44 -5.57 3.16
C MET A 540 11.13 -4.51 2.30
N ASN A 541 10.87 -3.22 2.55
CA ASN A 541 11.51 -2.10 1.88
C ASN A 541 12.85 -1.74 2.57
N GLN A 542 13.97 -2.03 1.89
CA GLN A 542 15.33 -1.73 2.37
C GLN A 542 15.53 -0.26 2.74
N GLN A 543 14.97 0.69 1.99
CA GLN A 543 15.11 2.12 2.26
C GLN A 543 14.37 2.51 3.56
N ALA A 544 13.20 1.93 3.80
CA ALA A 544 12.46 2.14 5.05
C ALA A 544 13.17 1.50 6.26
N VAL A 545 13.84 0.35 6.06
CA VAL A 545 14.72 -0.28 7.07
C VAL A 545 15.96 0.58 7.37
N GLU A 546 16.52 1.26 6.36
CA GLU A 546 17.63 2.21 6.56
C GLU A 546 17.18 3.50 7.26
N ASP A 547 15.99 4.01 6.96
CA ASP A 547 15.34 5.06 7.75
C ASP A 547 15.14 4.60 9.20
N ALA A 548 14.62 3.39 9.44
CA ALA A 548 14.39 2.87 10.78
C ALA A 548 15.68 2.80 11.63
N ARG A 549 16.81 2.39 11.04
CA ARG A 549 18.12 2.42 11.70
C ARG A 549 18.63 3.84 11.96
N ALA A 550 18.41 4.78 11.03
CA ALA A 550 18.73 6.19 11.26
C ALA A 550 17.84 6.79 12.36
N ASN A 551 16.56 6.41 12.41
CA ASN A 551 15.58 6.87 13.40
C ASN A 551 15.88 6.34 14.80
N ALA A 552 16.39 5.13 14.93
CA ALA A 552 16.96 4.62 16.18
C ALA A 552 18.09 5.53 16.70
N GLN A 553 19.06 5.83 15.84
CA GLN A 553 20.22 6.66 16.18
C GLN A 553 19.81 8.12 16.51
N LEU A 554 18.93 8.72 15.71
CA LEU A 554 18.40 10.08 15.94
C LEU A 554 17.66 10.23 17.27
N ASN A 555 17.09 9.15 17.81
CA ASN A 555 16.34 9.15 19.07
C ASN A 555 17.09 8.54 20.25
N GLY A 556 18.35 8.12 20.07
CA GLY A 556 19.18 7.50 21.12
C GLY A 556 18.67 6.15 21.61
N ILE A 557 18.12 5.32 20.72
CA ILE A 557 17.55 4.00 21.06
C ILE A 557 18.49 2.91 20.57
N GLU A 558 19.08 2.15 21.50
CA GLU A 558 20.10 1.12 21.22
C GLU A 558 19.55 -0.32 21.20
N ASP A 559 18.56 -0.65 22.03
CA ASP A 559 17.96 -2.00 22.18
C ASP A 559 17.00 -2.37 21.00
N VAL A 560 17.37 -2.04 19.76
CA VAL A 560 16.56 -2.19 18.54
C VAL A 560 17.29 -2.86 17.39
N GLU A 561 16.58 -3.72 16.67
CA GLU A 561 17.06 -4.46 15.50
C GLU A 561 16.07 -4.32 14.34
N PHE A 562 16.57 -4.11 13.12
CA PHE A 562 15.73 -3.97 11.93
C PHE A 562 16.16 -4.93 10.82
N VAL A 563 15.27 -5.86 10.48
CA VAL A 563 15.48 -6.96 9.54
C VAL A 563 14.79 -6.64 8.22
N CYS A 564 15.57 -6.50 7.15
CA CYS A 564 15.01 -6.34 5.80
C CYS A 564 14.60 -7.70 5.23
N GLY A 565 13.31 -7.89 4.99
CA GLY A 565 12.78 -9.10 4.39
C GLY A 565 11.26 -9.18 4.44
N ARG A 566 10.69 -10.12 3.69
CA ARG A 566 9.26 -10.41 3.77
C ARG A 566 8.94 -11.06 5.11
N ALA A 567 7.93 -10.54 5.81
CA ALA A 567 7.60 -11.01 7.16
C ALA A 567 7.33 -12.52 7.23
N GLU A 568 6.80 -13.14 6.16
CA GLU A 568 6.60 -14.59 6.15
C GLU A 568 7.88 -15.43 6.17
N ASP A 569 9.01 -14.86 5.74
CA ASP A 569 10.30 -15.57 5.60
C ASP A 569 11.22 -15.36 6.81
N VAL A 570 11.24 -14.15 7.39
CA VAL A 570 12.22 -13.80 8.45
C VAL A 570 11.66 -13.90 9.87
N LEU A 571 10.35 -13.67 10.08
CA LEU A 571 9.77 -13.58 11.43
C LEU A 571 9.89 -14.88 12.24
N GLN A 572 9.88 -16.04 11.59
CA GLN A 572 9.98 -17.31 12.30
C GLN A 572 11.34 -17.45 13.01
N GLY A 573 12.45 -17.23 12.29
CA GLY A 573 13.79 -17.32 12.88
C GLY A 573 14.01 -16.27 13.99
N GLN A 574 13.50 -15.06 13.79
CA GLN A 574 13.59 -13.98 14.78
C GLN A 574 12.79 -14.24 16.06
N LEU A 575 11.78 -15.12 16.03
CA LEU A 575 11.07 -15.59 17.23
C LEU A 575 11.75 -16.83 17.84
N GLU A 576 12.31 -17.72 17.01
CA GLU A 576 13.08 -18.90 17.44
C GLU A 576 14.37 -18.48 18.17
N GLU A 577 15.10 -17.47 17.69
CA GLU A 577 16.28 -16.88 18.34
C GLU A 577 15.97 -16.29 19.73
N GLU A 578 14.77 -15.75 19.92
CA GLU A 578 14.31 -15.14 21.17
C GLU A 578 13.88 -16.21 22.20
N GLU A 579 13.26 -17.29 21.73
CA GLU A 579 13.00 -18.51 22.52
C GLU A 579 14.33 -19.18 22.94
N GLU A 580 15.30 -19.34 22.02
CA GLU A 580 16.63 -19.91 22.31
C GLU A 580 17.47 -19.03 23.25
N SER A 581 17.33 -17.71 23.16
CA SER A 581 18.00 -16.76 24.07
C SER A 581 17.44 -16.80 25.51
N GLY A 582 16.34 -17.52 25.74
CA GLY A 582 15.70 -17.63 27.05
C GLY A 582 15.16 -16.29 27.57
N GLY A 583 14.76 -15.40 26.68
CA GLY A 583 14.48 -13.99 26.97
C GLY A 583 13.40 -13.80 28.06
N PRO A 584 13.76 -13.33 29.27
CA PRO A 584 12.80 -13.21 30.37
C PRO A 584 11.86 -12.02 30.12
N GLY A 585 10.59 -12.27 29.82
CA GLY A 585 9.56 -11.24 29.72
C GLY A 585 8.38 -11.60 28.81
N GLU A 586 7.38 -10.73 28.81
CA GLU A 586 6.27 -10.72 27.84
C GLU A 586 6.80 -10.37 26.45
N VAL A 587 6.32 -11.05 25.40
CA VAL A 587 6.49 -10.58 24.01
C VAL A 587 5.20 -9.92 23.56
N ILE A 588 5.33 -8.73 22.98
CA ILE A 588 4.23 -7.94 22.43
C ILE A 588 4.44 -7.84 20.93
N GLY A 589 3.53 -8.42 20.16
CA GLY A 589 3.48 -8.24 18.71
C GLY A 589 2.71 -6.97 18.34
N VAL A 590 3.18 -6.26 17.33
CA VAL A 590 2.45 -5.15 16.69
C VAL A 590 2.47 -5.36 15.18
N VAL A 591 1.35 -5.12 14.51
CA VAL A 591 1.19 -5.26 13.06
C VAL A 591 0.45 -4.05 12.49
N ASP A 592 1.07 -3.35 11.53
CA ASP A 592 0.43 -2.32 10.68
C ASP A 592 0.51 -2.76 9.20
N PRO A 593 -0.27 -3.78 8.79
CA PRO A 593 -0.14 -4.38 7.47
C PRO A 593 -0.75 -3.49 6.37
N PRO A 594 -0.22 -3.57 5.12
CA PRO A 594 -0.86 -2.93 3.97
C PRO A 594 -2.28 -3.48 3.74
N ARG A 595 -3.09 -2.80 2.92
CA ARG A 595 -4.48 -3.18 2.57
C ARG A 595 -4.70 -4.63 2.06
N ALA A 596 -3.63 -5.38 1.78
CA ALA A 596 -3.64 -6.80 1.47
C ALA A 596 -3.71 -7.73 2.72
N GLY A 597 -3.61 -7.18 3.93
CA GLY A 597 -3.53 -7.92 5.20
C GLY A 597 -2.20 -8.66 5.42
N LEU A 598 -2.09 -9.33 6.55
CA LEU A 598 -0.95 -10.21 6.86
C LEU A 598 -1.00 -11.47 6.01
N HIS A 599 0.16 -11.86 5.48
CA HIS A 599 0.32 -13.13 4.78
C HIS A 599 0.08 -14.32 5.75
N PRO A 600 -0.63 -15.40 5.36
CA PRO A 600 -1.03 -16.47 6.29
C PRO A 600 0.09 -17.18 7.05
N ARG A 601 1.33 -17.19 6.53
CA ARG A 601 2.51 -17.67 7.27
C ARG A 601 2.82 -16.80 8.50
N VAL A 602 2.69 -15.47 8.39
CA VAL A 602 2.93 -14.52 9.49
C VAL A 602 1.97 -14.78 10.64
N VAL A 603 0.67 -14.90 10.34
CA VAL A 603 -0.37 -15.28 11.33
C VAL A 603 -0.05 -16.62 12.00
N GLN A 604 0.49 -17.60 11.25
CA GLN A 604 0.93 -18.87 11.83
C GLN A 604 2.19 -18.75 12.69
N CYS A 605 3.15 -17.87 12.38
CA CYS A 605 4.31 -17.63 13.24
C CYS A 605 3.86 -17.02 14.58
N ILE A 606 3.08 -15.94 14.53
CA ILE A 606 2.51 -15.24 15.69
C ILE A 606 1.73 -16.20 16.60
N ARG A 607 0.94 -17.12 16.01
CA ARG A 607 0.19 -18.13 16.78
C ARG A 607 1.04 -19.27 17.36
N ARG A 608 2.17 -19.63 16.73
CA ARG A 608 3.00 -20.75 17.17
C ARG A 608 3.91 -20.39 18.35
N ASN A 609 4.54 -19.22 18.30
CA ASN A 609 5.34 -18.72 19.42
C ASN A 609 4.42 -18.56 20.66
N PRO A 610 4.71 -19.19 21.80
CA PRO A 610 3.87 -19.13 22.99
C PRO A 610 4.04 -17.82 23.79
N HIS A 611 5.14 -17.08 23.57
CA HIS A 611 5.50 -15.90 24.35
C HIS A 611 4.77 -14.61 23.94
N ILE A 612 4.26 -14.52 22.69
CA ILE A 612 3.38 -13.43 22.26
C ILE A 612 2.04 -13.54 23.01
N GLN A 613 1.91 -12.83 24.14
CA GLN A 613 0.68 -12.79 24.94
C GLN A 613 -0.28 -11.69 24.46
N LYS A 614 0.27 -10.58 23.96
CA LYS A 614 -0.47 -9.45 23.35
C LYS A 614 -0.07 -9.28 21.89
N LEU A 615 -1.06 -9.05 21.03
CA LEU A 615 -0.90 -8.64 19.64
C LEU A 615 -1.78 -7.41 19.40
N ILE A 616 -1.18 -6.29 19.01
CA ILE A 616 -1.89 -5.08 18.62
C ILE A 616 -1.94 -5.03 17.09
N TYR A 617 -3.14 -4.97 16.51
CA TYR A 617 -3.36 -4.94 15.07
C TYR A 617 -3.93 -3.56 14.67
N VAL A 618 -3.19 -2.80 13.86
CA VAL A 618 -3.64 -1.54 13.25
C VAL A 618 -4.24 -1.86 11.86
N SER A 619 -5.31 -1.16 11.44
CA SER A 619 -5.87 -1.38 10.10
C SER A 619 -6.62 -0.20 9.50
N CYS A 620 -6.11 0.25 8.35
CA CYS A 620 -6.75 1.24 7.47
C CYS A 620 -7.95 0.69 6.65
N ASN A 621 -8.32 -0.58 6.86
CA ASN A 621 -9.38 -1.28 6.13
C ASN A 621 -9.97 -2.46 6.95
N PRO A 622 -10.64 -2.20 8.08
CA PRO A 622 -11.13 -3.26 8.98
C PRO A 622 -12.30 -4.06 8.38
N GLU A 623 -13.07 -3.48 7.45
CA GLU A 623 -14.13 -4.21 6.72
C GLU A 623 -13.60 -5.15 5.62
N GLY A 624 -12.31 -5.02 5.28
CA GLY A 624 -11.64 -5.74 4.21
C GLY A 624 -11.61 -7.25 4.44
N HIS A 625 -11.87 -8.03 3.39
CA HIS A 625 -11.89 -9.50 3.45
C HIS A 625 -10.56 -10.08 3.98
N GLN A 626 -9.44 -9.43 3.69
CA GLN A 626 -8.10 -9.79 4.12
C GLN A 626 -7.93 -9.61 5.63
N THR A 627 -8.26 -8.43 6.16
CA THR A 627 -8.24 -8.10 7.59
C THR A 627 -9.15 -9.02 8.40
N LEU A 628 -10.40 -9.18 7.95
CA LEU A 628 -11.37 -10.10 8.57
C LEU A 628 -10.87 -11.56 8.53
N GLY A 629 -10.23 -11.96 7.43
CA GLY A 629 -9.58 -13.27 7.30
C GLY A 629 -8.42 -13.46 8.28
N ASN A 630 -7.63 -12.41 8.56
CA ASN A 630 -6.61 -12.45 9.62
C ASN A 630 -7.25 -12.55 11.00
N PHE A 631 -8.29 -11.78 11.32
CA PHE A 631 -8.98 -11.87 12.60
C PHE A 631 -9.56 -13.28 12.85
N VAL A 632 -10.14 -13.91 11.82
CA VAL A 632 -10.58 -15.31 11.86
C VAL A 632 -9.40 -16.27 12.09
N ASP A 633 -8.34 -16.20 11.29
CA ASP A 633 -7.20 -17.12 11.44
C ASP A 633 -6.36 -16.83 12.70
N LEU A 634 -6.48 -15.68 13.37
CA LEU A 634 -5.95 -15.38 14.71
C LEU A 634 -6.78 -16.05 15.83
N CYS A 635 -8.11 -15.96 15.77
CA CYS A 635 -9.01 -16.35 16.87
C CYS A 635 -9.52 -17.80 16.79
N ARG A 636 -9.57 -18.41 15.60
CA ARG A 636 -10.12 -19.77 15.42
C ARG A 636 -9.35 -20.83 16.19
N ARG A 637 -10.01 -21.92 16.61
CA ARG A 637 -9.35 -23.09 17.22
C ARG A 637 -8.19 -23.64 16.37
N PRO A 638 -7.17 -24.27 16.99
CA PRO A 638 -6.11 -24.97 16.26
C PRO A 638 -6.67 -26.02 15.29
N SER A 639 -6.02 -26.16 14.13
CA SER A 639 -6.40 -27.07 13.05
C SER A 639 -5.17 -27.49 12.24
N LEU A 640 -5.34 -28.41 11.28
CA LEU A 640 -4.27 -28.76 10.33
C LEU A 640 -3.80 -27.57 9.48
N ARG A 641 -4.70 -26.62 9.17
CA ARG A 641 -4.42 -25.42 8.38
C ARG A 641 -3.79 -24.30 9.22
N VAL A 642 -4.24 -24.11 10.46
CA VAL A 642 -3.78 -23.02 11.35
C VAL A 642 -3.44 -23.60 12.71
N LYS A 643 -2.14 -23.64 13.03
CA LYS A 643 -1.58 -24.21 14.27
C LYS A 643 -1.30 -23.12 15.30
N GLY A 644 -1.03 -23.54 16.54
CA GLY A 644 -0.67 -22.64 17.64
C GLY A 644 -1.88 -22.05 18.38
N THR A 645 -1.64 -21.45 19.53
CA THR A 645 -2.67 -20.96 20.46
C THR A 645 -3.49 -19.84 19.81
N PRO A 646 -4.84 -19.88 19.88
CA PRO A 646 -5.67 -18.77 19.42
C PRO A 646 -5.54 -17.55 20.34
N PHE A 647 -5.90 -16.39 19.82
CA PHE A 647 -6.10 -15.19 20.62
C PHE A 647 -7.59 -14.91 20.84
N THR A 648 -7.90 -14.15 21.88
CA THR A 648 -9.18 -13.52 22.14
C THR A 648 -9.02 -12.01 21.87
N PRO A 649 -9.81 -11.39 20.99
CA PRO A 649 -9.82 -9.92 20.88
C PRO A 649 -10.40 -9.35 22.18
N VAL A 650 -9.85 -8.26 22.70
CA VAL A 650 -10.24 -7.70 24.01
C VAL A 650 -10.99 -6.39 23.83
N VAL A 651 -10.39 -5.45 23.09
CA VAL A 651 -10.95 -4.13 22.81
C VAL A 651 -10.46 -3.64 21.44
N ALA A 652 -11.29 -2.85 20.77
CA ALA A 652 -10.98 -2.18 19.53
C ALA A 652 -11.25 -0.67 19.66
N VAL A 653 -10.38 0.15 19.08
CA VAL A 653 -10.40 1.61 19.23
C VAL A 653 -10.20 2.26 17.86
N PRO A 654 -11.19 3.00 17.34
CA PRO A 654 -11.08 3.65 16.05
C PRO A 654 -10.51 5.05 16.16
N VAL A 655 -9.69 5.44 15.17
CA VAL A 655 -9.01 6.75 15.12
C VAL A 655 -9.23 7.38 13.76
N ASP A 656 -9.67 8.63 13.72
CA ASP A 656 -9.87 9.34 12.46
C ASP A 656 -8.57 9.98 11.95
N LEU A 657 -7.75 9.23 11.22
CA LEU A 657 -6.64 9.78 10.45
C LEU A 657 -7.09 10.52 9.16
N PHE A 658 -8.35 10.39 8.75
CA PHE A 658 -8.82 10.84 7.42
C PHE A 658 -10.16 11.63 7.44
N PRO A 659 -10.22 12.80 8.11
CA PRO A 659 -11.35 13.73 8.04
C PRO A 659 -11.84 14.00 6.61
N HIS A 660 -13.14 14.25 6.47
CA HIS A 660 -13.84 14.45 5.19
C HIS A 660 -13.82 13.26 4.21
N THR A 661 -13.21 12.12 4.58
CA THR A 661 -13.24 10.85 3.83
C THR A 661 -13.99 9.77 4.62
N PRO A 662 -14.46 8.66 4.01
CA PRO A 662 -15.07 7.55 4.73
C PRO A 662 -14.03 6.61 5.41
N HIS A 663 -12.73 6.90 5.31
CA HIS A 663 -11.71 6.07 5.94
C HIS A 663 -11.53 6.39 7.43
N CYS A 664 -11.14 5.36 8.18
CA CYS A 664 -10.85 5.40 9.62
C CYS A 664 -9.85 4.28 9.92
N GLU A 665 -8.89 4.53 10.80
CA GLU A 665 -8.05 3.46 11.36
C GLU A 665 -8.79 2.71 12.46
N LEU A 666 -8.52 1.42 12.60
CA LEU A 666 -8.96 0.62 13.74
C LEU A 666 -7.77 -0.08 14.38
N VAL A 667 -7.51 0.21 15.66
CA VAL A 667 -6.55 -0.54 16.48
C VAL A 667 -7.31 -1.61 17.25
N VAL A 668 -6.88 -2.87 17.18
CA VAL A 668 -7.49 -3.99 17.89
C VAL A 668 -6.44 -4.68 18.77
N LEU A 669 -6.73 -4.80 20.06
CA LEU A 669 -5.93 -5.60 20.98
C LEU A 669 -6.43 -7.04 20.99
N PHE A 670 -5.55 -7.97 20.65
CA PHE A 670 -5.73 -9.41 20.82
C PHE A 670 -4.85 -9.89 21.98
N GLN A 671 -5.42 -10.63 22.94
CA GLN A 671 -4.70 -11.22 24.06
C GLN A 671 -4.88 -12.73 24.12
N ARG A 672 -3.98 -13.44 24.80
CA ARG A 672 -4.20 -14.84 25.18
C ARG A 672 -4.70 -14.91 26.61
N THR A 673 -5.75 -15.70 26.84
CA THR A 673 -6.23 -15.98 28.20
C THR A 673 -5.20 -16.85 28.92
N THR A 674 -4.36 -16.23 29.76
CA THR A 674 -3.42 -16.96 30.63
C THR A 674 -4.20 -17.83 31.60
N THR A 675 -3.95 -19.15 31.58
CA THR A 675 -4.48 -20.11 32.56
C THR A 675 -3.75 -19.99 33.90
N ALA A 676 -3.88 -18.82 34.53
CA ALA A 676 -3.11 -18.38 35.70
C ALA A 676 -3.99 -17.83 36.85
N SER A 677 -5.28 -18.19 36.86
CA SER A 677 -6.14 -18.04 38.03
C SER A 677 -7.19 -19.16 38.05
N THR A 678 -6.90 -20.25 38.75
CA THR A 678 -7.97 -21.02 39.37
C THR A 678 -8.81 -20.05 40.20
N HIS A 679 -10.13 -20.01 39.98
CA HIS A 679 -10.99 -19.34 40.95
C HIS A 679 -10.81 -20.05 42.30
N THR A 680 -10.15 -19.38 43.24
CA THR A 680 -10.51 -19.54 44.65
C THR A 680 -11.98 -19.18 44.75
N GLN A 681 -12.83 -20.21 44.74
CA GLN A 681 -14.24 -20.04 45.07
C GLN A 681 -14.30 -19.28 46.39
N SER A 682 -15.22 -18.32 46.49
CA SER A 682 -15.45 -17.60 47.74
C SER A 682 -15.96 -18.58 48.79
N SER A 683 -15.05 -19.18 49.55
CA SER A 683 -15.37 -20.01 50.70
C SER A 683 -16.20 -19.17 51.65
N ALA A 684 -17.46 -19.56 51.85
CA ALA A 684 -18.31 -18.95 52.86
C ALA A 684 -17.58 -18.97 54.23
N PRO A 685 -17.75 -17.94 55.07
CA PRO A 685 -17.12 -17.93 56.38
C PRO A 685 -17.56 -19.17 57.18
N PRO A 686 -16.66 -19.77 57.99
CA PRO A 686 -17.01 -20.93 58.81
C PRO A 686 -18.08 -20.55 59.83
N PRO A 687 -18.97 -21.49 60.22
CA PRO A 687 -20.00 -21.22 61.22
C PRO A 687 -19.36 -20.93 62.58
N GLY A 688 -19.82 -19.86 63.24
CA GLY A 688 -19.56 -19.63 64.65
C GLY A 688 -20.46 -20.51 65.51
N ASP A 689 -19.93 -21.01 66.62
CA ASP A 689 -20.62 -21.87 67.58
C ASP A 689 -20.93 -21.08 68.87
N GLU A 690 -22.21 -20.78 69.11
CA GLU A 690 -22.75 -20.48 70.45
C GLU A 690 -24.21 -20.98 70.59
N SER A 691 -24.33 -22.21 71.10
CA SER A 691 -25.33 -22.71 72.06
C SER A 691 -26.75 -22.08 72.22
N LEU A 692 -27.76 -22.98 72.18
CA LEU A 692 -28.97 -23.04 73.05
C LEU A 692 -30.01 -21.89 73.06
N VAL A 693 -31.24 -22.17 72.59
CA VAL A 693 -32.50 -22.37 73.40
C VAL A 693 -33.47 -23.28 72.59
N THR A 694 -34.45 -23.94 73.24
CA THR A 694 -35.55 -24.74 72.64
C THR A 694 -36.72 -23.83 72.16
N GLU A 695 -37.87 -24.23 71.57
CA GLU A 695 -38.58 -25.49 71.20
C GLU A 695 -39.67 -25.11 70.11
N SER A 696 -40.64 -25.88 69.56
CA SER A 696 -41.11 -27.29 69.65
C SER A 696 -42.02 -27.66 68.44
N SER A 697 -42.42 -28.95 68.34
CA SER A 697 -43.65 -29.48 67.70
C SER A 697 -43.83 -29.46 66.16
N ALA A 698 -44.81 -30.28 65.68
CA ALA A 698 -45.13 -30.62 64.28
C ALA A 698 -46.55 -31.32 64.23
N PRO A 699 -47.09 -31.91 63.11
CA PRO A 699 -46.88 -31.67 61.67
C PRO A 699 -48.18 -31.31 60.84
N PRO A 700 -48.85 -32.15 59.99
CA PRO A 700 -49.33 -31.76 58.62
C PRO A 700 -50.87 -31.99 58.41
N PRO A 701 -51.49 -32.19 57.20
CA PRO A 701 -51.03 -32.18 55.79
C PRO A 701 -51.95 -31.45 54.75
N GLY A 702 -51.61 -31.52 53.44
CA GLY A 702 -52.44 -31.12 52.28
C GLY A 702 -51.89 -31.69 50.96
N ASP A 703 -52.74 -31.96 49.96
CA ASP A 703 -52.49 -33.00 48.92
C ASP A 703 -52.78 -32.54 47.46
N LYS A 704 -52.14 -33.18 46.46
CA LYS A 704 -52.43 -33.17 44.99
C LYS A 704 -52.19 -31.85 44.17
N ASP A 705 -51.97 -31.86 42.83
CA ASP A 705 -51.93 -32.93 41.80
C ASP A 705 -51.01 -32.60 40.57
N SER A 706 -50.91 -33.56 39.63
CA SER A 706 -50.52 -33.60 38.19
C SER A 706 -50.43 -32.29 37.33
N SER A 707 -49.75 -32.25 36.16
CA SER A 707 -48.87 -33.17 35.39
C SER A 707 -48.10 -32.42 34.27
N ALA A 708 -47.18 -33.07 33.54
CA ALA A 708 -46.31 -32.46 32.52
C ALA A 708 -46.75 -32.73 31.05
N PRO A 709 -46.44 -31.83 30.09
CA PRO A 709 -46.69 -32.02 28.66
C PRO A 709 -45.43 -32.37 27.81
N PRO A 710 -45.53 -33.23 26.78
CA PRO A 710 -44.51 -33.45 25.75
C PRO A 710 -44.76 -32.65 24.43
N PRO A 711 -43.79 -32.58 23.49
CA PRO A 711 -43.84 -31.79 22.23
C PRO A 711 -43.98 -32.70 20.96
N PRO A 712 -43.68 -32.25 19.72
CA PRO A 712 -43.84 -30.96 19.01
C PRO A 712 -44.67 -31.10 17.69
N GLY A 713 -44.89 -30.03 16.90
CA GLY A 713 -45.39 -30.18 15.51
C GLY A 713 -45.72 -28.93 14.67
N ASP A 714 -44.72 -28.44 13.92
CA ASP A 714 -44.74 -28.02 12.49
C ASP A 714 -45.95 -27.33 11.78
N LYS A 715 -45.60 -26.31 10.97
CA LYS A 715 -46.13 -25.90 9.62
C LYS A 715 -47.13 -24.74 9.40
N ASP A 716 -46.57 -23.74 8.70
CA ASP A 716 -47.02 -23.07 7.46
C ASP A 716 -48.30 -22.24 7.36
N SER A 717 -48.15 -21.13 6.61
CA SER A 717 -49.18 -20.30 5.96
C SER A 717 -50.08 -19.44 6.89
N SER A 718 -50.64 -18.30 6.48
CA SER A 718 -50.30 -17.32 5.42
C SER A 718 -51.14 -16.03 5.62
N ALA A 719 -51.05 -15.10 4.66
CA ALA A 719 -51.95 -13.95 4.44
C ALA A 719 -51.75 -12.66 5.27
N THR A 720 -51.87 -11.54 4.54
CA THR A 720 -51.86 -10.13 4.96
C THR A 720 -53.19 -9.64 5.55
N PRO A 721 -53.16 -8.60 6.39
CA PRO A 721 -54.27 -7.66 6.57
C PRO A 721 -54.10 -6.35 5.75
N PRO A 722 -55.18 -5.57 5.52
CA PRO A 722 -55.22 -4.36 4.66
C PRO A 722 -55.10 -3.02 5.45
N PRO A 723 -55.12 -1.83 4.81
CA PRO A 723 -54.78 -0.54 5.45
C PRO A 723 -55.99 0.25 6.01
N GLY A 724 -55.70 1.33 6.75
CA GLY A 724 -56.63 2.40 7.13
C GLY A 724 -55.89 3.67 7.56
N ASP A 725 -56.41 4.84 7.19
CA ASP A 725 -55.89 6.16 7.54
C ASP A 725 -56.28 6.60 8.98
N GLU A 726 -55.51 7.51 9.59
CA GLU A 726 -56.05 8.84 9.93
C GLU A 726 -54.98 9.89 10.29
N SER A 727 -55.41 11.16 10.33
CA SER A 727 -54.62 12.39 10.26
C SER A 727 -53.81 12.78 11.51
N SER A 728 -52.70 13.50 11.33
CA SER A 728 -52.46 14.80 11.99
C SER A 728 -51.26 15.56 11.39
N ALA A 729 -51.27 16.90 11.49
CA ALA A 729 -50.26 17.82 10.95
C ALA A 729 -49.52 18.57 12.09
N PRO A 730 -48.33 19.17 11.86
CA PRO A 730 -47.40 19.53 12.94
C PRO A 730 -47.62 20.93 13.56
N PRO A 731 -47.10 21.18 14.78
CA PRO A 731 -47.07 22.51 15.41
C PRO A 731 -45.96 23.42 14.83
N PRO A 732 -46.12 24.77 14.94
CA PRO A 732 -45.20 25.77 14.37
C PRO A 732 -44.04 26.18 15.31
N PRO A 733 -43.01 26.88 14.81
CA PRO A 733 -41.93 27.44 15.63
C PRO A 733 -42.33 28.76 16.32
N PRO A 734 -41.69 29.13 17.45
CA PRO A 734 -41.71 30.49 17.99
C PRO A 734 -40.75 31.40 17.18
N GLY A 735 -41.13 32.67 17.01
CA GLY A 735 -40.35 33.67 16.25
C GLY A 735 -39.97 34.91 17.06
N ASP A 736 -39.21 35.80 16.43
CA ASP A 736 -38.58 37.00 17.02
C ASP A 736 -39.55 38.09 17.51
N LYS A 737 -39.04 38.98 18.37
CA LYS A 737 -39.48 40.38 18.47
C LYS A 737 -38.32 41.35 18.74
N ASP A 738 -38.37 42.46 18.01
CA ASP A 738 -37.52 43.65 17.96
C ASP A 738 -37.06 44.21 19.33
N SER A 739 -35.95 44.97 19.45
CA SER A 739 -35.86 46.34 18.86
C SER A 739 -34.55 47.14 19.13
N SER A 740 -34.27 48.06 18.21
CA SER A 740 -33.63 49.40 18.35
C SER A 740 -32.20 49.66 18.92
N ALA A 741 -31.31 50.07 17.99
CA ALA A 741 -30.52 51.34 17.94
C ALA A 741 -29.25 51.59 18.84
N PRO A 742 -28.32 52.54 18.45
CA PRO A 742 -26.91 52.58 18.91
C PRO A 742 -26.39 53.96 19.47
N PRO A 743 -25.10 54.39 19.29
CA PRO A 743 -24.06 54.83 20.29
C PRO A 743 -23.99 56.39 20.51
N PRO A 744 -22.92 57.10 20.99
CA PRO A 744 -21.53 56.82 21.48
C PRO A 744 -21.24 57.53 22.88
N PRO A 745 -20.10 58.21 23.26
CA PRO A 745 -18.65 58.25 22.87
C PRO A 745 -17.60 58.26 24.06
N GLY A 746 -16.29 58.50 23.76
CA GLY A 746 -15.20 58.96 24.69
C GLY A 746 -14.27 57.84 25.24
N ASP A 747 -12.93 57.86 25.15
CA ASP A 747 -11.84 58.83 25.50
C ASP A 747 -11.43 58.79 27.01
N GLU A 748 -10.16 58.89 27.46
CA GLU A 748 -8.87 59.23 26.80
C GLU A 748 -7.61 58.70 27.56
N SER A 749 -6.42 58.69 26.93
CA SER A 749 -5.04 58.64 27.51
C SER A 749 -4.55 57.31 28.17
N SER A 750 -3.24 56.99 28.31
CA SER A 750 -1.95 57.61 27.89
C SER A 750 -0.82 56.55 27.63
N THR A 751 0.36 57.00 27.15
CA THR A 751 1.52 56.27 26.55
C THR A 751 2.66 55.97 27.58
N PRO A 752 3.90 55.49 27.26
CA PRO A 752 4.57 55.14 25.97
C PRO A 752 5.43 53.84 25.91
N PRO A 753 6.04 53.50 24.74
CA PRO A 753 7.02 52.42 24.56
C PRO A 753 8.48 52.90 24.32
N PRO A 754 9.46 51.98 24.31
CA PRO A 754 10.65 52.04 23.44
C PRO A 754 10.76 50.77 22.54
N GLY A 755 11.47 50.76 21.41
CA GLY A 755 12.19 51.82 20.69
C GLY A 755 13.02 51.19 19.56
N ASP A 756 13.04 51.80 18.36
CA ASP A 756 13.82 51.34 17.20
C ASP A 756 15.29 51.79 17.28
N GLU A 757 16.23 50.93 16.90
CA GLU A 757 17.56 51.32 16.38
C GLU A 757 17.94 50.44 15.18
N SER A 758 18.57 51.05 14.18
CA SER A 758 18.80 50.44 12.87
C SER A 758 20.28 50.35 12.49
N SER A 759 20.61 49.28 11.74
CA SER A 759 21.77 49.15 10.85
C SER A 759 23.20 49.33 11.43
N ALA A 760 23.91 48.20 11.56
CA ALA A 760 25.38 48.14 11.44
C ALA A 760 25.80 46.79 10.79
N PRO A 761 26.86 46.75 9.94
CA PRO A 761 27.27 45.55 9.20
C PRO A 761 28.19 44.60 10.00
N PRO A 762 28.34 43.33 9.55
CA PRO A 762 29.13 42.31 10.27
C PRO A 762 30.66 42.47 10.16
N PRO A 763 31.44 41.93 11.12
CA PRO A 763 32.89 41.92 11.09
C PRO A 763 33.49 40.89 10.08
N PRO A 764 34.75 41.07 9.66
CA PRO A 764 35.42 40.21 8.67
C PRO A 764 35.85 38.83 9.22
N PRO A 765 36.13 37.85 8.34
CA PRO A 765 36.61 36.52 8.75
C PRO A 765 38.05 36.56 9.29
N GLY A 766 38.35 35.65 10.23
CA GLY A 766 39.70 35.39 10.71
C GLY A 766 40.16 33.97 10.32
N ASP A 767 41.34 33.87 9.73
CA ASP A 767 42.04 32.59 9.51
C ASP A 767 42.66 32.04 10.81
N LYS A 768 42.97 30.74 10.78
CA LYS A 768 43.82 29.94 11.71
C LYS A 768 43.15 29.41 12.99
N ASP A 769 43.40 28.17 13.41
CA ASP A 769 44.21 27.06 12.85
C ASP A 769 43.37 25.77 12.77
#